data_AF-A0AA43TWY4-F1
#
_entry.id   AF-A0AA43TWY4-F1
#
_cell.length_a   1.000
_cell.length_b   1.000
_cell.length_c   1.000
_cell.angle_alpha   90.00
_cell.angle_beta   90.00
_cell.angle_gamma   90.00
#
_symmetry.space_group_name_H-M   'P 1'
#
loop_
_entity.id
_entity.type
_entity.pdbx_description
1 polymer ?
#
loop_
_entity_poly.entity_id
_entity_poly.type
_entity_poly.pdbx_seq_one_letter_code
_entity_poly.pdbx_strand_id
1 'polypeptide(L)'
;MASPELPYDTYRLRGIPSHFGLQDVQDLLSAEDKDALFATSLAPALLPHYKDTQIATITLKSKSSALRAANDTGYLQSNEDEPRIGIDNDFHGFTPLNNIIENEETVEVMIFGYPSQLFKSISEAGLLAYTNYFIQQLKNIRQPDSAAPARTRQRVLEEPVANLFERLSTTDPSASTKFICNSLPELHRNFLGRDTLLQKLRDLSSRSSIQPSVVILHGIGGGGKSQLARKYINLYQKDCHAVFWVNFRSHMKIKQGFSEAAESIKEDSGGDIGIDGVEYVKSWLEKCPSHWLLILDNVDDREAAASLVTTYLPTRGNGEIIITTRNRELSEIGCELDVPSLQHEDAAKLLLQTTGEGSRALPEALKISRLLGGHPLAIAQAGAYIKTIRIPMDGYIEFYRTERAELLNYKSPLRPEEEAAATTFEISFKTLRKGNQKAAMLLLLFSFLDRSITFEILRYAFERRSGSDDEHLKLPQWLLSTATTNGDWNERTLHEHTAALHNLSLIDKSSEIGGHPICSIHPVVQEWSHLRLSIDEQQHFASLAIQFIHRCSLSVQEDMTTDRSSAFVKHKPLLLHMDACVENSKRYLTNPRFLGGPASRRAALRFSHIFWYNGNWERAQMLQQRVLDTLSNEDSLFIEATLALCSTLRKRGKFDEATDLQGEAEPLVKTPPEQYRLLGEMADTFRDQNLLDDACTIREGILKLLRTNEGEDSLLTINAKGALAVIYYKIRRYEDALSLEDQVLEQRKRLCGNSHPDTITAMANLAGTYYGQGDYKRAEELERIVLDQRRDVLGDDHWDTIRAKGSLGATLRKLPKFDEAVSLLDETLRGKIARVGAGNPSSRRTYGLLHKAFCEMENDEAAEKLETSFGLAVLSS
;
A
#
# COMPACT_ATOMS: atom_id res chain seq x y z
N MET A 1 -11.31 -46.63 -15.78
CA MET A 1 -12.17 -45.63 -16.45
C MET A 1 -12.70 -44.69 -15.39
N ALA A 2 -12.57 -43.40 -15.67
CA ALA A 2 -13.20 -42.23 -15.06
C ALA A 2 -12.77 -41.80 -13.63
N SER A 3 -12.23 -40.58 -13.62
CA SER A 3 -11.76 -39.69 -12.56
C SER A 3 -12.88 -39.15 -11.63
N PRO A 4 -12.51 -38.52 -10.49
CA PRO A 4 -13.41 -37.70 -9.69
C PRO A 4 -13.52 -36.28 -10.27
N GLU A 5 -14.75 -35.80 -10.52
CA GLU A 5 -15.06 -34.41 -10.85
C GLU A 5 -15.63 -33.66 -9.62
N LEU A 6 -15.34 -32.36 -9.61
CA LEU A 6 -15.53 -31.31 -8.58
C LEU A 6 -17.00 -31.03 -8.16
N PRO A 7 -17.22 -30.34 -7.02
CA PRO A 7 -18.55 -29.91 -6.59
C PRO A 7 -18.94 -28.57 -7.25
N TYR A 8 -19.86 -28.61 -8.22
CA TYR A 8 -20.61 -27.44 -8.66
C TYR A 8 -21.95 -27.35 -7.91
N ASP A 9 -22.25 -26.18 -7.35
CA ASP A 9 -23.59 -25.83 -6.88
C ASP A 9 -24.56 -25.81 -8.07
N THR A 10 -25.62 -26.61 -7.99
CA THR A 10 -26.68 -26.66 -8.99
C THR A 10 -27.99 -26.14 -8.40
N TYR A 11 -28.42 -24.96 -8.83
CA TYR A 11 -29.81 -24.54 -8.73
C TYR A 11 -30.66 -25.42 -9.67
N ARG A 12 -31.66 -26.14 -9.16
CA ARG A 12 -32.64 -26.85 -10.01
C ARG A 12 -33.93 -26.05 -10.10
N LEU A 13 -34.13 -25.38 -11.23
CA LEU A 13 -35.45 -24.88 -11.65
C LEU A 13 -36.30 -26.08 -12.09
N ARG A 14 -37.39 -26.39 -11.37
CA ARG A 14 -38.43 -27.30 -11.87
C ARG A 14 -39.49 -26.49 -12.60
N GLY A 15 -39.70 -26.78 -13.89
CA GLY A 15 -40.86 -26.27 -14.62
C GLY A 15 -42.13 -26.98 -14.15
N ILE A 16 -43.16 -26.22 -13.80
CA ILE A 16 -44.52 -26.72 -13.52
C ILE A 16 -45.27 -26.84 -14.88
N PRO A 17 -46.16 -27.83 -15.10
CA PRO A 17 -46.83 -28.03 -16.39
C PRO A 17 -47.71 -26.85 -16.79
N SER A 18 -47.92 -26.69 -18.11
CA SER A 18 -48.52 -25.54 -18.79
C SER A 18 -49.99 -25.21 -18.48
N HIS A 19 -50.60 -25.84 -17.48
CA HIS A 19 -51.97 -25.56 -17.04
C HIS A 19 -52.04 -25.56 -15.52
N PHE A 20 -51.60 -24.46 -14.91
CA PHE A 20 -51.87 -24.12 -13.52
C PHE A 20 -52.94 -23.04 -13.52
N GLY A 21 -54.16 -23.38 -13.09
CA GLY A 21 -55.35 -22.56 -13.26
C GLY A 21 -55.83 -21.91 -11.96
N LEU A 22 -56.81 -21.01 -12.08
CA LEU A 22 -57.44 -20.28 -10.96
C LEU A 22 -57.96 -21.22 -9.85
N GLN A 23 -58.35 -22.45 -10.20
CA GLN A 23 -58.87 -23.45 -9.28
C GLN A 23 -57.77 -24.02 -8.37
N ASP A 24 -56.56 -24.25 -8.90
CA ASP A 24 -55.43 -24.78 -8.14
C ASP A 24 -54.95 -23.79 -7.05
N VAL A 25 -55.07 -22.49 -7.33
CA VAL A 25 -54.77 -21.40 -6.38
C VAL A 25 -55.82 -21.32 -5.27
N GLN A 26 -57.10 -21.57 -5.59
CA GLN A 26 -58.17 -21.60 -4.59
C GLN A 26 -58.07 -22.82 -3.67
N ASP A 27 -57.66 -23.97 -4.22
CA ASP A 27 -57.47 -25.20 -3.45
C ASP A 27 -56.28 -25.07 -2.48
N LEU A 28 -55.18 -24.43 -2.91
CA LEU A 28 -54.02 -24.09 -2.05
C LEU A 28 -54.35 -23.12 -0.92
N LEU A 29 -55.27 -22.18 -1.15
CA LEU A 29 -55.74 -21.23 -0.12
C LEU A 29 -56.76 -21.86 0.86
N SER A 30 -57.31 -23.03 0.53
CA SER A 30 -58.29 -23.75 1.35
C SER A 30 -57.68 -24.86 2.21
N ALA A 31 -56.39 -25.18 2.01
CA ALA A 31 -55.68 -26.14 2.84
C ALA A 31 -55.45 -25.54 4.23
N GLU A 32 -56.04 -26.16 5.25
CA GLU A 32 -55.84 -25.83 6.66
C GLU A 32 -54.42 -26.21 7.14
N ASP A 33 -53.39 -25.56 6.60
CA ASP A 33 -52.05 -25.54 7.21
C ASP A 33 -51.78 -24.13 7.77
N LYS A 34 -51.62 -24.09 9.10
CA LYS A 34 -51.62 -22.86 9.90
C LYS A 34 -50.38 -21.97 9.75
N ASP A 35 -49.49 -22.27 8.81
CA ASP A 35 -48.26 -21.49 8.58
C ASP A 35 -48.31 -20.56 7.35
N ALA A 36 -49.43 -20.54 6.61
CA ALA A 36 -49.61 -19.68 5.43
C ALA A 36 -50.39 -18.38 5.73
N LEU A 37 -50.05 -17.64 6.79
CA LEU A 37 -50.79 -16.44 7.20
C LEU A 37 -50.10 -15.15 6.77
N PHE A 38 -49.95 -14.92 5.45
CA PHE A 38 -49.57 -13.59 4.92
C PHE A 38 -50.15 -13.23 3.54
N ALA A 39 -51.03 -14.06 2.95
CA ALA A 39 -51.54 -13.84 1.58
C ALA A 39 -52.91 -13.12 1.49
N THR A 40 -53.54 -12.76 2.61
CA THR A 40 -54.99 -12.43 2.62
C THR A 40 -55.37 -10.98 2.33
N SER A 41 -54.42 -10.07 2.03
CA SER A 41 -54.76 -8.64 1.81
C SER A 41 -54.55 -8.10 0.39
N LEU A 42 -53.95 -8.86 -0.54
CA LEU A 42 -53.66 -8.37 -1.90
C LEU A 42 -54.45 -9.06 -3.04
N ALA A 43 -55.14 -10.18 -2.77
CA ALA A 43 -55.73 -11.00 -3.83
C ALA A 43 -56.85 -10.34 -4.67
N PRO A 44 -57.76 -9.49 -4.13
CA PRO A 44 -58.85 -8.94 -4.94
C PRO A 44 -58.41 -7.84 -5.92
N ALA A 45 -57.27 -7.18 -5.66
CA ALA A 45 -56.85 -5.98 -6.40
C ALA A 45 -56.06 -6.28 -7.69
N LEU A 46 -55.45 -7.47 -7.78
CA LEU A 46 -54.52 -7.80 -8.87
C LEU A 46 -55.06 -8.83 -9.87
N LEU A 47 -56.25 -9.39 -9.62
CA LEU A 47 -56.90 -10.42 -10.47
C LEU A 47 -57.04 -10.10 -11.98
N PRO A 48 -57.14 -8.83 -12.45
CA PRO A 48 -57.30 -8.56 -13.88
C PRO A 48 -56.04 -8.73 -14.74
N HIS A 49 -54.84 -8.86 -14.15
CA HIS A 49 -53.57 -8.71 -14.88
C HIS A 49 -52.77 -10.01 -15.14
N TYR A 50 -53.32 -11.19 -14.81
CA TYR A 50 -52.59 -12.46 -14.72
C TYR A 50 -52.69 -13.42 -15.92
N LYS A 51 -52.96 -12.95 -17.14
CA LYS A 51 -53.07 -13.88 -18.29
C LYS A 51 -51.73 -14.44 -18.79
N ASP A 52 -50.58 -13.84 -18.46
CA ASP A 52 -49.27 -14.20 -19.06
C ASP A 52 -48.06 -14.20 -18.09
N THR A 53 -48.23 -14.65 -16.84
CA THR A 53 -47.11 -14.74 -15.87
C THR A 53 -46.59 -16.16 -15.69
N GLN A 54 -45.27 -16.36 -15.78
CA GLN A 54 -44.60 -17.56 -15.28
C GLN A 54 -44.32 -17.42 -13.77
N ILE A 55 -44.52 -18.51 -13.04
CA ILE A 55 -44.18 -18.61 -11.61
C ILE A 55 -42.81 -19.30 -11.51
N ALA A 56 -41.86 -18.68 -10.81
CA ALA A 56 -40.60 -19.30 -10.45
C ALA A 56 -40.56 -19.55 -8.94
N THR A 57 -40.32 -20.81 -8.56
CA THR A 57 -40.10 -21.20 -7.17
C THR A 57 -38.61 -21.40 -6.95
N ILE A 58 -38.03 -20.64 -6.02
CA ILE A 58 -36.64 -20.85 -5.58
C ILE A 58 -36.67 -21.61 -4.27
N THR A 59 -36.07 -22.81 -4.27
CA THR A 59 -35.92 -23.65 -3.09
C THR A 59 -34.50 -23.49 -2.56
N LEU A 60 -34.33 -22.86 -1.40
CA LEU A 60 -33.03 -22.77 -0.72
C LEU A 60 -32.83 -24.00 0.18
N LYS A 61 -31.76 -24.76 -0.03
CA LYS A 61 -31.34 -25.85 0.87
C LYS A 61 -30.05 -25.47 1.61
N SER A 62 -30.10 -25.55 2.93
CA SER A 62 -28.92 -25.46 3.80
C SER A 62 -28.02 -26.70 3.63
N LYS A 63 -26.70 -26.51 3.55
CA LYS A 63 -25.70 -27.58 3.37
C LYS A 63 -24.95 -27.80 4.69
N SER A 64 -25.52 -28.58 5.62
CA SER A 64 -24.85 -29.01 6.86
C SER A 64 -24.25 -30.42 6.73
N SER A 65 -23.33 -30.62 5.78
CA SER A 65 -22.69 -31.93 5.57
C SER A 65 -21.16 -31.89 5.48
N ALA A 66 -20.50 -30.82 5.95
CA ALA A 66 -19.04 -30.76 6.08
C ALA A 66 -18.52 -30.97 7.52
N LEU A 67 -19.40 -31.16 8.52
CA LEU A 67 -18.99 -31.26 9.94
C LEU A 67 -19.33 -32.58 10.65
N ARG A 68 -19.81 -33.60 9.94
CA ARG A 68 -20.07 -34.94 10.52
C ARG A 68 -19.01 -36.01 10.20
N ALA A 69 -17.96 -35.68 9.44
CA ALA A 69 -16.82 -36.59 9.21
C ALA A 69 -15.64 -36.37 10.17
N ALA A 70 -15.71 -35.38 11.07
CA ALA A 70 -14.64 -35.06 12.03
C ALA A 70 -14.92 -35.53 13.47
N ASN A 71 -16.11 -36.12 13.74
CA ASN A 71 -16.51 -36.53 15.09
C ASN A 71 -16.49 -38.06 15.33
N ASP A 72 -16.09 -38.89 14.36
CA ASP A 72 -16.11 -40.36 14.48
C ASP A 72 -14.72 -41.03 14.60
N THR A 73 -13.64 -40.27 14.82
CA THR A 73 -12.35 -40.85 15.23
C THR A 73 -12.06 -40.47 16.68
N GLY A 74 -12.77 -41.11 17.60
CA GLY A 74 -12.58 -40.93 19.03
C GLY A 74 -11.15 -41.27 19.46
N TYR A 75 -10.43 -40.28 20.00
CA TYR A 75 -9.31 -40.44 20.93
C TYR A 75 -9.17 -39.18 21.78
N LEU A 76 -9.96 -39.11 22.85
CA LEU A 76 -9.65 -38.30 24.04
C LEU A 76 -9.76 -39.24 25.25
N GLN A 77 -8.60 -39.67 25.76
CA GLN A 77 -8.43 -39.95 27.18
C GLN A 77 -7.25 -39.13 27.69
N SER A 78 -7.55 -38.46 28.80
CA SER A 78 -6.78 -37.55 29.64
C SER A 78 -5.37 -38.01 30.01
N ASN A 79 -4.42 -37.07 30.08
CA ASN A 79 -3.89 -36.59 31.37
C ASN A 79 -2.98 -35.36 31.21
N GLU A 80 -2.89 -34.64 32.33
CA GLU A 80 -2.45 -33.27 32.60
C GLU A 80 -0.98 -32.95 32.26
N ASP A 81 -0.75 -31.77 31.66
CA ASP A 81 0.28 -30.77 32.07
C ASP A 81 0.27 -29.59 31.07
N GLU A 82 -0.27 -28.44 31.48
CA GLU A 82 -0.20 -27.16 30.75
C GLU A 82 1.25 -26.62 30.71
N PRO A 83 1.64 -25.90 29.64
CA PRO A 83 1.54 -24.44 29.73
C PRO A 83 0.87 -23.79 28.52
N ARG A 84 0.09 -22.76 28.85
CA ARG A 84 -0.62 -21.79 28.00
C ARG A 84 0.11 -21.41 26.71
N ILE A 85 -0.54 -21.64 25.57
CA ILE A 85 -0.31 -20.93 24.32
C ILE A 85 -1.52 -20.03 24.07
N GLY A 86 -1.26 -18.72 23.99
CA GLY A 86 -2.23 -17.70 23.63
C GLY A 86 -2.76 -17.94 22.23
N ILE A 87 -4.08 -17.95 22.12
CA ILE A 87 -4.76 -17.80 20.85
C ILE A 87 -4.59 -16.32 20.47
N ASP A 88 -3.78 -16.07 19.43
CA ASP A 88 -3.78 -14.80 18.73
C ASP A 88 -5.16 -14.59 18.10
N ASN A 89 -5.81 -13.53 18.55
CA ASN A 89 -6.86 -12.88 17.79
C ASN A 89 -6.21 -12.23 16.57
N ASP A 90 -6.74 -12.48 15.37
CA ASP A 90 -7.02 -11.43 14.38
C ASP A 90 -7.62 -12.03 13.09
N PHE A 91 -8.94 -12.21 13.10
CA PHE A 91 -9.78 -12.15 11.91
C PHE A 91 -11.12 -11.50 12.33
N HIS A 92 -11.13 -10.17 12.39
CA HIS A 92 -12.37 -9.41 12.50
C HIS A 92 -12.81 -8.97 11.11
N GLY A 93 -13.86 -9.61 10.57
CA GLY A 93 -14.36 -9.18 9.26
C GLY A 93 -15.55 -9.90 8.63
N PHE A 94 -16.07 -11.01 9.17
CA PHE A 94 -17.36 -11.55 8.73
C PHE A 94 -18.02 -12.29 9.89
N THR A 95 -19.19 -11.83 10.35
CA THR A 95 -20.01 -12.64 11.26
C THR A 95 -20.53 -13.84 10.45
N PRO A 96 -20.22 -15.10 10.81
CA PRO A 96 -20.73 -16.24 10.08
C PRO A 96 -22.25 -16.28 10.18
N LEU A 97 -22.91 -16.57 9.07
CA LEU A 97 -24.36 -16.79 8.91
C LEU A 97 -24.89 -18.05 9.68
N ASN A 98 -24.18 -18.52 10.71
CA ASN A 98 -24.37 -19.83 11.32
C ASN A 98 -25.34 -19.89 12.51
N ASN A 99 -25.99 -18.78 12.91
CA ASN A 99 -26.82 -18.77 14.12
C ASN A 99 -28.34 -18.57 13.91
N ILE A 100 -28.91 -18.86 12.73
CA ILE A 100 -30.35 -18.59 12.50
C ILE A 100 -31.16 -19.76 11.90
N ILE A 101 -30.59 -20.95 11.68
CA ILE A 101 -31.38 -22.10 11.19
C ILE A 101 -30.98 -23.35 11.96
N GLU A 102 -31.57 -23.55 13.14
CA GLU A 102 -31.40 -24.79 13.92
C GLU A 102 -32.30 -25.94 13.44
N ASN A 103 -33.22 -25.70 12.50
CA ASN A 103 -34.09 -26.73 11.94
C ASN A 103 -34.01 -26.74 10.41
N GLU A 104 -33.94 -27.93 9.82
CA GLU A 104 -33.96 -28.16 8.36
C GLU A 104 -35.29 -27.72 7.72
N GLU A 105 -35.58 -26.42 7.70
CA GLU A 105 -36.74 -25.88 7.00
C GLU A 105 -36.36 -25.43 5.60
N THR A 106 -37.09 -25.98 4.63
CA THR A 106 -36.96 -25.60 3.23
C THR A 106 -37.82 -24.35 3.04
N VAL A 107 -37.21 -23.19 2.77
CA VAL A 107 -37.96 -21.96 2.49
C VAL A 107 -38.23 -21.91 0.98
N GLU A 108 -39.49 -22.04 0.58
CA GLU A 108 -39.95 -21.76 -0.78
C GLU A 108 -40.35 -20.30 -0.90
N VAL A 109 -39.68 -19.55 -1.77
CA VAL A 109 -40.06 -18.17 -2.10
C VAL A 109 -40.70 -18.19 -3.49
N MET A 110 -42.01 -17.86 -3.55
CA MET A 110 -42.72 -17.63 -4.80
C MET A 110 -42.63 -16.15 -5.18
N ILE A 111 -41.97 -15.86 -6.31
CA ILE A 111 -41.89 -14.50 -6.86
C ILE A 111 -42.98 -14.37 -7.94
N PHE A 112 -43.92 -13.44 -7.74
CA PHE A 112 -44.96 -13.14 -8.73
C PHE A 112 -44.64 -11.85 -9.48
N GLY A 113 -44.68 -11.94 -10.82
CA GLY A 113 -44.74 -10.80 -11.72
C GLY A 113 -43.50 -10.65 -12.59
N TYR A 114 -43.67 -10.77 -13.91
CA TYR A 114 -43.18 -9.88 -14.98
C TYR A 114 -43.37 -10.55 -16.36
N PRO A 115 -43.52 -9.78 -17.46
CA PRO A 115 -43.63 -10.32 -18.82
C PRO A 115 -42.32 -11.02 -19.21
N SER A 116 -42.45 -12.16 -19.89
CA SER A 116 -41.37 -13.10 -20.27
C SER A 116 -40.17 -12.51 -21.04
N GLN A 117 -40.22 -11.25 -21.49
CA GLN A 117 -39.13 -10.59 -22.22
C GLN A 117 -38.10 -9.86 -21.33
N LEU A 118 -38.45 -9.46 -20.10
CA LEU A 118 -37.54 -8.72 -19.19
C LEU A 118 -36.70 -9.62 -18.27
N PHE A 119 -37.04 -10.89 -18.12
CA PHE A 119 -36.31 -11.82 -17.25
C PHE A 119 -34.95 -12.23 -17.82
N LYS A 120 -34.72 -12.06 -19.13
CA LYS A 120 -33.45 -12.38 -19.80
C LYS A 120 -32.32 -11.37 -19.53
N SER A 121 -32.60 -10.21 -18.94
CA SER A 121 -31.61 -9.13 -18.73
C SER A 121 -31.18 -8.93 -17.28
N ILE A 122 -31.63 -9.76 -16.34
CA ILE A 122 -31.24 -9.66 -14.93
C ILE A 122 -30.03 -10.57 -14.71
N SER A 123 -28.88 -10.00 -14.32
CA SER A 123 -27.69 -10.78 -13.94
C SER A 123 -27.90 -11.48 -12.59
N GLU A 124 -27.22 -12.60 -12.35
CA GLU A 124 -27.23 -13.31 -11.05
C GLU A 124 -26.93 -12.37 -9.88
N ALA A 125 -26.04 -11.38 -10.07
CA ALA A 125 -25.72 -10.38 -9.07
C ALA A 125 -26.91 -9.44 -8.74
N GLY A 126 -27.73 -9.09 -9.73
CA GLY A 126 -28.94 -8.28 -9.52
C GLY A 126 -30.02 -9.03 -8.74
N LEU A 127 -30.17 -10.33 -9.03
CA LEU A 127 -31.06 -11.23 -8.28
C LEU A 127 -30.57 -11.42 -6.84
N LEU A 128 -29.25 -11.57 -6.64
CA LEU A 128 -28.64 -11.70 -5.32
C LEU A 128 -28.77 -10.42 -4.48
N ALA A 129 -28.58 -9.25 -5.10
CA ALA A 129 -28.74 -7.95 -4.43
C ALA A 129 -30.21 -7.70 -4.01
N TYR A 130 -31.16 -8.04 -4.89
CA TYR A 130 -32.59 -7.97 -4.57
C TYR A 130 -32.95 -8.91 -3.42
N THR A 131 -32.45 -10.15 -3.45
CA THR A 131 -32.70 -11.16 -2.42
C THR A 131 -32.09 -10.74 -1.07
N ASN A 132 -30.87 -10.21 -1.06
CA ASN A 132 -30.21 -9.70 0.13
C ASN A 132 -30.90 -8.47 0.72
N TYR A 133 -31.37 -7.54 -0.13
CA TYR A 133 -32.17 -6.40 0.29
C TYR A 133 -33.47 -6.86 0.94
N PHE A 134 -34.19 -7.80 0.31
CA PHE A 134 -35.46 -8.32 0.83
C PHE A 134 -35.27 -9.06 2.17
N ILE A 135 -34.22 -9.87 2.30
CA ILE A 135 -33.85 -10.55 3.55
C ILE A 135 -33.48 -9.54 4.65
N GLN A 136 -32.76 -8.47 4.32
CA GLN A 136 -32.45 -7.38 5.25
C GLN A 136 -33.72 -6.66 5.75
N GLN A 137 -34.67 -6.39 4.87
CA GLN A 137 -35.94 -5.78 5.27
C GLN A 137 -36.78 -6.72 6.15
N LEU A 138 -36.79 -8.03 5.87
CA LEU A 138 -37.42 -9.03 6.73
C LEU A 138 -36.77 -9.13 8.12
N LYS A 139 -35.43 -9.02 8.21
CA LYS A 139 -34.69 -8.96 9.49
C LYS A 139 -35.10 -7.74 10.32
N ASN A 140 -35.30 -6.59 9.68
CA ASN A 140 -35.74 -5.36 10.36
C ASN A 140 -37.19 -5.43 10.86
N ILE A 141 -38.03 -6.26 10.25
CA ILE A 141 -39.43 -6.50 10.69
C ILE A 141 -39.49 -7.48 11.89
N ARG A 142 -38.52 -8.40 12.03
CA ARG A 142 -38.50 -9.44 13.07
C ARG A 142 -37.79 -9.06 14.39
N GLN A 143 -37.19 -7.88 14.52
CA GLN A 143 -36.64 -7.43 15.82
C GLN A 143 -37.76 -6.93 16.75
N PRO A 144 -37.99 -7.54 17.93
CA PRO A 144 -39.14 -7.22 18.78
C PRO A 144 -39.11 -5.82 19.43
N ASP A 145 -37.97 -5.14 19.48
CA ASP A 145 -37.79 -3.98 20.38
C ASP A 145 -37.43 -2.64 19.70
N SER A 146 -37.71 -2.45 18.41
CA SER A 146 -37.60 -1.10 17.81
C SER A 146 -38.96 -0.39 17.74
N ALA A 147 -39.02 0.77 18.41
CA ALA A 147 -40.18 1.65 18.49
C ALA A 147 -40.47 2.41 17.17
N ALA A 148 -40.55 1.71 16.04
CA ALA A 148 -40.95 2.29 14.76
C ALA A 148 -42.50 2.30 14.65
N PRO A 149 -43.15 3.44 14.37
CA PRO A 149 -44.61 3.50 14.24
C PRO A 149 -45.11 2.62 13.07
N ALA A 150 -46.26 1.97 13.23
CA ALA A 150 -46.88 1.07 12.26
C ALA A 150 -46.99 1.64 10.82
N ARG A 151 -47.01 2.97 10.65
CA ARG A 151 -46.99 3.66 9.35
C ARG A 151 -45.69 3.45 8.55
N THR A 152 -44.56 3.21 9.21
CA THR A 152 -43.27 2.94 8.54
C THR A 152 -43.23 1.51 7.99
N ARG A 153 -43.86 0.54 8.69
CA ARG A 153 -44.00 -0.85 8.20
C ARG A 153 -44.89 -0.94 6.96
N GLN A 154 -45.89 -0.08 6.86
CA GLN A 154 -46.82 -0.04 5.72
C GLN A 154 -46.19 0.63 4.48
N ARG A 155 -45.39 1.69 4.66
CA ARG A 155 -44.72 2.40 3.55
C ARG A 155 -43.63 1.60 2.82
N VAL A 156 -42.94 0.69 3.53
CA VAL A 156 -41.88 -0.18 2.95
C VAL A 156 -42.46 -1.25 2.03
N LEU A 157 -43.73 -1.62 2.21
CA LEU A 157 -44.44 -2.59 1.37
C LEU A 157 -45.17 -1.96 0.17
N GLU A 158 -45.29 -0.62 0.13
CA GLU A 158 -46.06 0.13 -0.85
C GLU A 158 -45.20 0.86 -1.90
N GLU A 159 -43.86 0.82 -1.82
CA GLU A 159 -43.03 1.44 -2.87
C GLU A 159 -43.25 0.66 -4.19
N PRO A 160 -43.83 1.28 -5.24
CA PRO A 160 -44.04 0.59 -6.50
C PRO A 160 -42.66 0.24 -7.04
N VAL A 161 -42.44 -1.02 -7.41
CA VAL A 161 -41.18 -1.50 -8.01
C VAL A 161 -40.73 -0.62 -9.18
N ALA A 162 -41.66 0.09 -9.83
CA ALA A 162 -41.39 1.13 -10.84
C ALA A 162 -40.48 2.28 -10.36
N ASN A 163 -40.62 2.77 -9.11
CA ASN A 163 -39.76 3.83 -8.56
C ASN A 163 -38.35 3.32 -8.19
N LEU A 164 -38.25 2.05 -7.78
CA LEU A 164 -36.97 1.41 -7.55
C LEU A 164 -36.27 1.13 -8.89
N PHE A 165 -37.03 0.73 -9.91
CA PHE A 165 -36.53 0.57 -11.27
C PHE A 165 -36.09 1.91 -11.85
N GLU A 166 -36.84 3.01 -11.68
CA GLU A 166 -36.44 4.35 -12.14
C GLU A 166 -35.13 4.80 -11.48
N ARG A 167 -34.92 4.52 -10.19
CA ARG A 167 -33.61 4.70 -9.53
C ARG A 167 -32.50 3.78 -10.06
N LEU A 168 -32.83 2.56 -10.48
CA LEU A 168 -31.88 1.59 -11.06
C LEU A 168 -31.67 1.76 -12.59
N SER A 169 -32.50 2.56 -13.27
CA SER A 169 -32.47 2.78 -14.74
C SER A 169 -32.17 4.23 -15.13
N THR A 170 -32.20 5.16 -14.18
CA THR A 170 -31.58 6.50 -14.33
C THR A 170 -30.07 6.48 -14.13
N THR A 171 -29.50 5.36 -13.67
CA THR A 171 -28.08 5.07 -13.86
C THR A 171 -27.85 4.65 -15.30
N ASP A 172 -27.48 5.63 -16.13
CA ASP A 172 -26.62 5.37 -17.28
C ASP A 172 -25.52 4.38 -16.81
N PRO A 173 -25.32 3.22 -17.45
CA PRO A 173 -24.28 2.26 -17.07
C PRO A 173 -22.87 2.86 -17.07
N SER A 174 -22.69 4.08 -17.57
CA SER A 174 -21.45 4.85 -17.51
C SER A 174 -21.25 5.69 -16.22
N ALA A 175 -22.26 5.83 -15.35
CA ALA A 175 -22.24 6.70 -14.18
C ALA A 175 -22.43 5.94 -12.85
N SER A 176 -21.49 5.04 -12.52
CA SER A 176 -21.15 4.78 -11.12
C SER A 176 -20.19 5.87 -10.63
N THR A 177 -20.36 6.38 -9.41
CA THR A 177 -19.24 7.08 -8.74
C THR A 177 -18.18 6.02 -8.50
N LYS A 178 -17.05 6.18 -9.18
CA LYS A 178 -15.93 5.27 -9.19
C LYS A 178 -14.89 5.80 -8.17
N PHE A 179 -14.00 4.90 -7.81
CA PHE A 179 -13.10 4.89 -6.67
C PHE A 179 -12.24 6.15 -6.46
N ILE A 180 -11.86 6.38 -5.19
CA ILE A 180 -10.89 7.40 -4.78
C ILE A 180 -9.50 6.76 -4.83
N CYS A 181 -8.60 7.36 -5.60
CA CYS A 181 -7.21 6.98 -5.70
C CYS A 181 -6.38 7.75 -4.70
N ASN A 182 -5.44 7.07 -4.05
CA ASN A 182 -4.63 7.57 -2.94
C ASN A 182 -5.42 7.82 -1.65
N SER A 183 -4.69 7.85 -0.53
CA SER A 183 -5.25 8.31 0.74
C SER A 183 -5.50 9.82 0.68
N LEU A 184 -6.76 10.23 0.89
CA LEU A 184 -7.10 11.64 1.01
C LEU A 184 -6.67 12.18 2.37
N PRO A 185 -6.14 13.42 2.44
CA PRO A 185 -5.89 14.04 3.73
C PRO A 185 -7.20 14.21 4.51
N GLU A 186 -7.12 14.16 5.84
CA GLU A 186 -8.27 14.42 6.68
C GLU A 186 -8.79 15.85 6.48
N LEU A 187 -10.11 15.95 6.28
CA LEU A 187 -10.79 17.24 6.32
C LEU A 187 -10.91 17.65 7.78
N HIS A 188 -10.33 18.79 8.13
CA HIS A 188 -10.41 19.29 9.50
C HIS A 188 -11.89 19.49 9.89
N ARG A 189 -12.29 18.92 11.04
CA ARG A 189 -13.71 18.87 11.50
C ARG A 189 -14.37 20.25 11.55
N ASN A 190 -13.56 21.28 11.79
CA ASN A 190 -13.99 22.67 11.94
C ASN A 190 -13.70 23.53 10.69
N PHE A 191 -13.70 22.95 9.48
CA PHE A 191 -13.57 23.75 8.26
C PHE A 191 -14.73 24.77 8.17
N LEU A 192 -14.39 26.05 8.29
CA LEU A 192 -15.33 27.16 8.40
C LEU A 192 -15.05 28.26 7.36
N GLY A 193 -16.13 28.77 6.78
CA GLY A 193 -16.09 29.84 5.77
C GLY A 193 -15.60 29.34 4.41
N ARG A 194 -15.37 30.31 3.50
CA ARG A 194 -14.90 30.09 2.11
C ARG A 194 -15.91 29.50 1.14
N ASP A 195 -17.20 29.55 1.45
CA ASP A 195 -18.26 29.12 0.52
C ASP A 195 -18.19 29.87 -0.81
N THR A 196 -17.87 31.16 -0.78
CA THR A 196 -17.67 31.97 -1.98
C THR A 196 -16.46 31.53 -2.80
N LEU A 197 -15.37 31.08 -2.16
CA LEU A 197 -14.19 30.55 -2.86
C LEU A 197 -14.47 29.16 -3.42
N LEU A 198 -15.21 28.31 -2.71
CA LEU A 198 -15.67 27.01 -3.22
C LEU A 198 -16.56 27.18 -4.45
N GLN A 199 -17.44 28.18 -4.44
CA GLN A 199 -18.26 28.50 -5.59
C GLN A 199 -17.40 29.00 -6.76
N LYS A 200 -16.48 29.94 -6.52
CA LYS A 200 -15.54 30.41 -7.56
C LYS A 200 -14.69 29.29 -8.14
N LEU A 201 -14.18 28.38 -7.29
CA LEU A 201 -13.43 27.20 -7.72
C LEU A 201 -14.30 26.33 -8.64
N ARG A 202 -15.56 26.10 -8.29
CA ARG A 202 -16.50 25.37 -9.14
C ARG A 202 -16.77 26.07 -10.47
N ASP A 203 -16.93 27.39 -10.45
CA ASP A 203 -17.20 28.18 -11.65
C ASP A 203 -16.01 28.16 -12.62
N LEU A 204 -14.79 28.31 -12.10
CA LEU A 204 -13.53 28.25 -12.88
C LEU A 204 -13.25 26.85 -13.44
N SER A 205 -13.71 25.83 -12.76
CA SER A 205 -13.55 24.43 -13.16
C SER A 205 -14.60 23.97 -14.17
N SER A 206 -15.50 24.86 -14.60
CA SER A 206 -16.59 24.51 -15.49
C SER A 206 -16.23 24.71 -16.98
N ARG A 207 -16.35 23.61 -17.75
CA ARG A 207 -16.56 23.51 -19.21
C ARG A 207 -15.32 23.48 -20.13
N SER A 208 -14.79 22.27 -20.34
CA SER A 208 -14.28 21.79 -21.63
C SER A 208 -14.29 20.27 -21.63
N SER A 209 -14.80 19.61 -22.69
CA SER A 209 -14.79 18.15 -22.82
C SER A 209 -13.52 17.61 -23.51
N ILE A 210 -12.66 18.51 -24.00
CA ILE A 210 -11.51 18.17 -24.85
C ILE A 210 -10.19 18.30 -24.07
N GLN A 211 -10.08 19.35 -23.24
CA GLN A 211 -8.89 19.60 -22.43
C GLN A 211 -9.29 19.79 -20.97
N PRO A 212 -8.46 19.27 -20.04
CA PRO A 212 -8.75 19.40 -18.64
C PRO A 212 -8.62 20.85 -18.18
N SER A 213 -9.55 21.32 -17.35
CA SER A 213 -9.44 22.65 -16.74
C SER A 213 -8.40 22.62 -15.63
N VAL A 214 -7.45 23.55 -15.66
CA VAL A 214 -6.42 23.67 -14.62
C VAL A 214 -6.71 24.89 -13.76
N VAL A 215 -6.93 24.68 -12.46
CA VAL A 215 -7.09 25.74 -11.47
C VAL A 215 -5.94 25.68 -10.47
N ILE A 216 -5.28 26.82 -10.27
CA ILE A 216 -4.12 26.96 -9.41
C ILE A 216 -4.57 27.70 -8.15
N LEU A 217 -4.66 26.98 -7.05
CA LEU A 217 -4.89 27.54 -5.73
C LEU A 217 -3.58 28.13 -5.21
N HIS A 218 -3.45 29.46 -5.28
CA HIS A 218 -2.31 30.20 -4.74
C HIS A 218 -2.59 30.70 -3.33
N GLY A 219 -1.58 30.79 -2.48
CA GLY A 219 -1.72 31.40 -1.16
C GLY A 219 -0.64 30.99 -0.18
N ILE A 220 -0.78 31.47 1.05
CA ILE A 220 0.25 31.36 2.10
C ILE A 220 0.36 29.93 2.65
N GLY A 221 1.51 29.59 3.25
CA GLY A 221 1.71 28.32 3.96
C GLY A 221 0.73 28.19 5.14
N GLY A 222 0.01 27.08 5.27
CA GLY A 222 -1.03 26.95 6.31
C GLY A 222 -2.29 27.80 6.08
N GLY A 223 -2.40 28.47 4.92
CA GLY A 223 -3.58 29.22 4.50
C GLY A 223 -4.78 28.36 4.10
N GLY A 224 -4.72 27.03 4.25
CA GLY A 224 -5.87 26.13 4.03
C GLY A 224 -6.17 25.79 2.57
N LYS A 225 -5.20 25.88 1.65
CA LYS A 225 -5.35 25.49 0.24
C LYS A 225 -5.71 24.01 0.07
N SER A 226 -4.92 23.11 0.68
CA SER A 226 -5.16 21.67 0.67
C SER A 226 -6.50 21.33 1.34
N GLN A 227 -6.88 22.04 2.40
CA GLN A 227 -8.19 21.88 3.06
C GLN A 227 -9.35 22.36 2.17
N LEU A 228 -9.17 23.44 1.39
CA LEU A 228 -10.16 23.92 0.40
C LEU A 228 -10.35 22.89 -0.71
N ALA A 229 -9.26 22.35 -1.27
CA ALA A 229 -9.31 21.27 -2.27
C ALA A 229 -9.98 20.00 -1.69
N ARG A 230 -9.64 19.62 -0.45
CA ARG A 230 -10.26 18.47 0.23
C ARG A 230 -11.76 18.68 0.48
N LYS A 231 -12.18 19.90 0.83
CA LYS A 231 -13.59 20.26 1.00
C LYS A 231 -14.32 20.23 -0.34
N TYR A 232 -13.69 20.71 -1.41
CA TYR A 232 -14.22 20.63 -2.77
C TYR A 232 -14.47 19.18 -3.18
N ILE A 233 -13.49 18.28 -2.97
CA ILE A 233 -13.68 16.83 -3.17
C ILE A 233 -14.88 16.32 -2.38
N ASN A 234 -15.01 16.65 -1.09
CA ASN A 234 -16.13 16.17 -0.27
C ASN A 234 -17.50 16.61 -0.79
N LEU A 235 -17.58 17.78 -1.46
CA LEU A 235 -18.83 18.30 -2.02
C LEU A 235 -19.12 17.73 -3.41
N TYR A 236 -18.11 17.53 -4.25
CA TYR A 236 -18.27 17.27 -5.68
C TYR A 236 -17.73 15.91 -6.17
N GLN A 237 -17.09 15.11 -5.31
CA GLN A 237 -16.55 13.79 -5.72
C GLN A 237 -17.61 12.85 -6.30
N LYS A 238 -18.89 13.03 -5.91
CA LYS A 238 -20.00 12.22 -6.43
C LYS A 238 -20.27 12.44 -7.93
N ASP A 239 -19.91 13.62 -8.43
CA ASP A 239 -20.03 13.99 -9.84
C ASP A 239 -18.84 13.47 -10.67
N CYS A 240 -17.81 12.93 -10.01
CA CYS A 240 -16.60 12.42 -10.63
C CYS A 240 -16.63 10.89 -10.72
N HIS A 241 -16.10 10.38 -11.82
CA HIS A 241 -15.70 8.99 -11.96
C HIS A 241 -14.54 8.70 -11.01
N ALA A 242 -13.42 9.42 -11.09
CA ALA A 242 -12.28 9.17 -10.21
C ALA A 242 -11.75 10.46 -9.59
N VAL A 243 -11.20 10.34 -8.39
CA VAL A 243 -10.49 11.42 -7.69
C VAL A 243 -9.09 10.96 -7.34
N PHE A 244 -8.07 11.74 -7.71
CA PHE A 244 -6.67 11.46 -7.45
C PHE A 244 -6.06 12.53 -6.55
N TRP A 245 -5.25 12.13 -5.58
CA TRP A 245 -4.52 13.07 -4.71
C TRP A 245 -3.03 12.73 -4.66
N VAL A 246 -2.21 13.53 -5.35
CA VAL A 246 -0.76 13.32 -5.42
C VAL A 246 -0.01 14.44 -4.71
N ASN A 247 0.94 14.09 -3.85
CA ASN A 247 1.74 15.04 -3.07
C ASN A 247 3.06 15.38 -3.77
N PHE A 248 3.23 16.64 -4.16
CA PHE A 248 4.32 17.16 -5.00
C PHE A 248 5.52 17.73 -4.23
N ARG A 249 5.85 17.13 -3.08
CA ARG A 249 6.93 17.65 -2.21
C ARG A 249 8.32 17.12 -2.49
N SER A 250 8.43 15.90 -2.99
CA SER A 250 9.70 15.30 -3.36
C SER A 250 9.49 14.33 -4.50
N HIS A 251 10.55 14.04 -5.24
CA HIS A 251 10.53 13.05 -6.33
C HIS A 251 9.98 11.69 -5.87
N MET A 252 10.30 11.26 -4.65
CA MET A 252 9.80 10.00 -4.10
C MET A 252 8.31 10.04 -3.78
N LYS A 253 7.79 11.11 -3.17
CA LYS A 253 6.35 11.27 -2.88
C LYS A 253 5.52 11.35 -4.16
N ILE A 254 6.05 12.01 -5.19
CA ILE A 254 5.42 12.10 -6.51
C ILE A 254 5.33 10.70 -7.12
N LYS A 255 6.46 9.98 -7.23
CA LYS A 255 6.48 8.62 -7.77
C LYS A 255 5.57 7.68 -7.01
N GLN A 256 5.62 7.70 -5.67
CA GLN A 256 4.76 6.87 -4.84
C GLN A 256 3.28 7.19 -5.07
N GLY A 257 2.90 8.48 -5.06
CA GLY A 257 1.51 8.88 -5.27
C GLY A 257 0.96 8.45 -6.63
N PHE A 258 1.77 8.57 -7.69
CA PHE A 258 1.37 8.07 -9.01
C PHE A 258 1.36 6.53 -9.10
N SER A 259 2.26 5.83 -8.41
CA SER A 259 2.22 4.37 -8.32
C SER A 259 0.97 3.86 -7.59
N GLU A 260 0.60 4.46 -6.45
CA GLU A 260 -0.62 4.13 -5.70
C GLU A 260 -1.89 4.44 -6.52
N ALA A 261 -1.89 5.56 -7.24
CA ALA A 261 -2.97 5.90 -8.17
C ALA A 261 -3.09 4.87 -9.30
N ALA A 262 -1.95 4.43 -9.84
CA ALA A 262 -1.91 3.38 -10.85
C ALA A 262 -2.44 2.05 -10.31
N GLU A 263 -2.05 1.65 -9.09
CA GLU A 263 -2.58 0.46 -8.39
C GLU A 263 -4.11 0.55 -8.23
N SER A 264 -4.63 1.70 -7.78
CA SER A 264 -6.08 1.92 -7.58
C SER A 264 -6.90 1.82 -8.87
N ILE A 265 -6.40 2.38 -9.98
CA ILE A 265 -7.05 2.28 -11.30
C ILE A 265 -7.22 0.82 -11.74
N LYS A 266 -6.31 -0.07 -11.34
CA LYS A 266 -6.24 -1.43 -11.84
C LYS A 266 -7.20 -2.37 -11.14
N GLU A 267 -7.41 -2.17 -9.86
CA GLU A 267 -8.44 -2.88 -9.11
C GLU A 267 -9.83 -2.68 -9.76
N ASP A 268 -10.09 -1.51 -10.36
CA ASP A 268 -11.34 -1.22 -11.07
C ASP A 268 -11.36 -1.67 -12.53
N SER A 269 -10.23 -1.59 -13.24
CA SER A 269 -10.16 -1.84 -14.70
C SER A 269 -9.61 -3.21 -15.10
N GLY A 270 -9.11 -4.01 -14.16
CA GLY A 270 -8.54 -5.35 -14.42
C GLY A 270 -7.29 -5.36 -15.30
N GLY A 271 -6.65 -4.21 -15.51
CA GLY A 271 -5.42 -4.03 -16.30
C GLY A 271 -4.17 -3.90 -15.42
N ASP A 272 -2.96 -3.83 -16.01
CA ASP A 272 -1.79 -4.36 -15.29
C ASP A 272 -0.47 -3.55 -15.41
N ILE A 273 0.42 -3.57 -14.38
CA ILE A 273 1.47 -2.53 -14.07
C ILE A 273 2.84 -2.75 -14.73
N GLY A 274 3.10 -2.21 -15.93
CA GLY A 274 4.48 -2.11 -16.45
C GLY A 274 5.03 -0.70 -16.70
N ILE A 275 4.18 0.35 -16.73
CA ILE A 275 4.64 1.72 -17.05
C ILE A 275 5.17 2.37 -15.76
N ASP A 276 6.06 3.35 -15.90
CA ASP A 276 6.15 4.44 -14.93
C ASP A 276 4.74 4.86 -14.50
N GLY A 277 4.43 4.73 -13.19
CA GLY A 277 3.10 5.00 -12.65
C GLY A 277 2.56 6.38 -13.06
N VAL A 278 3.47 7.35 -13.28
CA VAL A 278 3.14 8.68 -13.80
C VAL A 278 2.53 8.60 -15.19
N GLU A 279 3.21 7.94 -16.13
CA GLU A 279 2.77 7.83 -17.52
C GLU A 279 1.53 6.93 -17.65
N TYR A 280 1.40 5.91 -16.79
CA TYR A 280 0.18 5.10 -16.70
C TYR A 280 -1.05 5.93 -16.35
N VAL A 281 -0.99 6.64 -15.21
CA VAL A 281 -2.10 7.46 -14.71
C VAL A 281 -2.42 8.56 -15.72
N LYS A 282 -1.40 9.23 -16.27
CA LYS A 282 -1.59 10.24 -17.32
C LYS A 282 -2.31 9.69 -18.55
N SER A 283 -1.87 8.54 -19.07
CA SER A 283 -2.50 7.85 -20.21
C SER A 283 -3.95 7.46 -19.92
N TRP A 284 -4.24 7.01 -18.69
CA TRP A 284 -5.61 6.69 -18.27
C TRP A 284 -6.51 7.92 -18.21
N LEU A 285 -6.04 9.02 -17.60
CA LEU A 285 -6.77 10.29 -17.51
C LEU A 285 -7.12 10.83 -18.89
N GLU A 286 -6.18 10.75 -19.84
CA GLU A 286 -6.41 11.18 -21.23
C GLU A 286 -7.46 10.35 -22.00
N LYS A 287 -7.62 9.07 -21.63
CA LYS A 287 -8.55 8.13 -22.28
C LYS A 287 -9.89 8.01 -21.56
N CYS A 288 -9.98 8.44 -20.31
CA CYS A 288 -11.18 8.28 -19.50
C CYS A 288 -12.34 9.11 -20.07
N PRO A 289 -13.47 8.48 -20.48
CA PRO A 289 -14.59 9.20 -21.09
C PRO A 289 -15.42 9.98 -20.06
N SER A 290 -15.36 9.57 -18.80
CA SER A 290 -16.09 10.18 -17.70
C SER A 290 -15.28 11.30 -17.03
N HIS A 291 -15.98 12.21 -16.36
CA HIS A 291 -15.34 13.30 -15.63
C HIS A 291 -14.44 12.80 -14.50
N TRP A 292 -13.18 13.22 -14.43
CA TRP A 292 -12.26 12.90 -13.33
C TRP A 292 -11.68 14.16 -12.68
N LEU A 293 -11.15 14.02 -11.47
CA LEU A 293 -10.53 15.11 -10.71
C LEU A 293 -9.12 14.72 -10.24
N LEU A 294 -8.11 15.51 -10.59
CA LEU A 294 -6.72 15.33 -10.18
C LEU A 294 -6.26 16.48 -9.30
N ILE A 295 -5.83 16.18 -8.08
CA ILE A 295 -5.26 17.16 -7.15
C ILE A 295 -3.76 16.96 -7.04
N LEU A 296 -3.00 18.00 -7.38
CA LEU A 296 -1.55 18.06 -7.18
C LEU A 296 -1.25 18.99 -6.00
N ASP A 297 -0.97 18.41 -4.84
CA ASP A 297 -0.83 19.15 -3.59
C ASP A 297 0.63 19.50 -3.30
N ASN A 298 0.91 20.76 -2.94
CA ASN A 298 2.22 21.30 -2.57
C ASN A 298 3.25 21.34 -3.73
N VAL A 299 2.86 21.82 -4.90
CA VAL A 299 3.79 22.07 -6.02
C VAL A 299 4.61 23.35 -5.75
N ASP A 300 5.41 23.32 -4.68
CA ASP A 300 6.18 24.47 -4.19
C ASP A 300 7.61 24.52 -4.76
N ASP A 301 8.18 23.35 -5.11
CA ASP A 301 9.54 23.22 -5.60
C ASP A 301 9.66 23.65 -7.07
N ARG A 302 10.70 24.43 -7.40
CA ARG A 302 10.88 24.99 -8.74
C ARG A 302 11.27 23.94 -9.79
N GLU A 303 12.05 22.93 -9.41
CA GLU A 303 12.50 21.89 -10.32
C GLU A 303 11.35 20.93 -10.65
N ALA A 304 10.58 20.53 -9.64
CA ALA A 304 9.35 19.76 -9.82
C ALA A 304 8.31 20.54 -10.64
N ALA A 305 8.16 21.85 -10.39
CA ALA A 305 7.31 22.73 -11.16
C ALA A 305 7.70 22.82 -12.64
N ALA A 306 9.00 22.88 -12.96
CA ALA A 306 9.48 23.01 -14.34
C ALA A 306 9.12 21.79 -15.22
N SER A 307 9.01 20.60 -14.62
CA SER A 307 8.63 19.36 -15.31
C SER A 307 7.14 19.04 -15.23
N LEU A 308 6.33 19.89 -14.59
CA LEU A 308 4.92 19.65 -14.31
C LEU A 308 4.11 19.36 -15.58
N VAL A 309 4.22 20.26 -16.56
CA VAL A 309 3.46 20.21 -17.82
C VAL A 309 3.89 19.03 -18.69
N THR A 310 5.20 18.80 -18.82
CA THR A 310 5.73 17.78 -19.72
C THR A 310 5.53 16.37 -19.18
N THR A 311 5.75 16.19 -17.87
CA THR A 311 5.82 14.86 -17.27
C THR A 311 4.50 14.43 -16.64
N TYR A 312 3.82 15.29 -15.89
CA TYR A 312 2.75 14.88 -14.97
C TYR A 312 1.33 15.23 -15.42
N LEU A 313 1.15 16.35 -16.13
CA LEU A 313 -0.19 16.79 -16.55
C LEU A 313 -0.65 16.08 -17.83
N PRO A 314 -1.90 15.59 -17.89
CA PRO A 314 -2.51 15.10 -19.13
C PRO A 314 -2.77 16.28 -20.09
N THR A 315 -2.61 16.03 -21.39
CA THR A 315 -2.74 17.06 -22.44
C THR A 315 -4.16 17.21 -22.97
N ARG A 316 -5.03 16.25 -22.65
CA ARG A 316 -6.42 16.11 -23.11
C ARG A 316 -7.24 15.30 -22.11
N GLY A 317 -8.55 15.28 -22.27
CA GLY A 317 -9.46 14.49 -21.44
C GLY A 317 -10.53 15.32 -20.76
N ASN A 318 -11.58 14.64 -20.29
CA ASN A 318 -12.70 15.24 -19.60
C ASN A 318 -12.43 15.27 -18.09
N GLY A 319 -11.70 16.27 -17.60
CA GLY A 319 -11.38 16.33 -16.19
C GLY A 319 -10.91 17.67 -15.68
N GLU A 320 -10.79 17.74 -14.36
CA GLU A 320 -10.40 18.94 -13.62
C GLU A 320 -9.06 18.67 -12.92
N ILE A 321 -8.17 19.65 -12.96
CA ILE A 321 -6.87 19.62 -12.26
C ILE A 321 -6.83 20.77 -11.28
N ILE A 322 -6.67 20.46 -9.99
CA ILE A 322 -6.46 21.45 -8.93
C ILE A 322 -5.00 21.35 -8.47
N ILE A 323 -4.26 22.44 -8.59
CA ILE A 323 -2.88 22.54 -8.10
C ILE A 323 -2.86 23.42 -6.84
N THR A 324 -2.27 22.95 -5.75
CA THR A 324 -2.00 23.81 -4.58
C THR A 324 -0.52 24.21 -4.55
N THR A 325 -0.24 25.49 -4.41
CA THR A 325 1.15 25.98 -4.48
C THR A 325 1.35 27.29 -3.70
N ARG A 326 2.59 27.52 -3.25
CA ARG A 326 3.12 28.83 -2.84
C ARG A 326 3.84 29.56 -4.00
N ASN A 327 4.16 28.85 -5.08
CA ASN A 327 4.91 29.37 -6.24
C ASN A 327 3.97 30.10 -7.24
N ARG A 328 4.17 31.42 -7.43
CA ARG A 328 3.40 32.22 -8.39
C ARG A 328 3.83 32.07 -9.85
N GLU A 329 5.00 31.45 -10.08
CA GLU A 329 5.53 31.22 -11.43
C GLU A 329 4.69 30.19 -12.23
N LEU A 330 3.74 29.50 -11.58
CA LEU A 330 2.85 28.53 -12.23
C LEU A 330 1.63 29.17 -12.92
N SER A 331 1.41 30.49 -12.79
CA SER A 331 0.25 31.21 -13.32
C SER A 331 0.01 31.04 -14.84
N GLU A 332 1.05 30.70 -15.61
CA GLU A 332 0.94 30.46 -17.05
C GLU A 332 0.27 29.12 -17.41
N ILE A 333 0.13 28.19 -16.45
CA ILE A 333 -0.36 26.82 -16.70
C ILE A 333 -1.90 26.72 -16.57
N GLY A 334 -2.55 27.65 -15.87
CA GLY A 334 -3.99 27.56 -15.59
C GLY A 334 -4.58 28.80 -14.93
N CYS A 335 -5.87 28.75 -14.58
CA CYS A 335 -6.55 29.85 -13.92
C CYS A 335 -6.14 29.98 -12.46
N GLU A 336 -5.64 31.14 -12.05
CA GLU A 336 -5.25 31.39 -10.66
C GLU A 336 -6.46 31.75 -9.78
N LEU A 337 -6.53 31.13 -8.60
CA LEU A 337 -7.47 31.47 -7.54
C LEU A 337 -6.69 31.70 -6.24
N ASP A 338 -6.60 32.96 -5.84
CA ASP A 338 -6.01 33.35 -4.56
C ASP A 338 -6.85 32.83 -3.39
N VAL A 339 -6.19 32.16 -2.44
CA VAL A 339 -6.77 31.66 -1.19
C VAL A 339 -6.27 32.54 -0.04
N PRO A 340 -6.99 33.62 0.31
CA PRO A 340 -6.59 34.55 1.36
C PRO A 340 -6.80 33.97 2.77
N SER A 341 -6.22 34.64 3.76
CA SER A 341 -6.56 34.44 5.17
C SER A 341 -8.07 34.57 5.42
N LEU A 342 -8.57 33.96 6.49
CA LEU A 342 -9.98 34.04 6.85
C LEU A 342 -10.36 35.46 7.23
N GLN A 343 -11.60 35.83 6.91
CA GLN A 343 -12.20 37.03 7.45
C GLN A 343 -12.24 36.95 8.98
N HIS A 344 -12.04 38.08 9.66
CA HIS A 344 -11.82 38.05 11.10
C HIS A 344 -12.98 37.44 11.88
N GLU A 345 -14.21 37.58 11.40
CA GLU A 345 -15.38 36.95 11.99
C GLU A 345 -15.35 35.42 11.89
N ASP A 346 -15.00 34.87 10.73
CA ASP A 346 -14.92 33.43 10.53
C ASP A 346 -13.72 32.82 11.27
N ALA A 347 -12.60 33.54 11.33
CA ALA A 347 -11.47 33.16 12.18
C ALA A 347 -11.84 33.20 13.67
N ALA A 348 -12.63 34.17 14.13
CA ALA A 348 -13.11 34.20 15.52
C ALA A 348 -14.07 33.03 15.82
N LYS A 349 -14.96 32.68 14.88
CA LYS A 349 -15.83 31.49 15.00
C LYS A 349 -15.00 30.20 15.06
N LEU A 350 -13.98 30.07 14.23
CA LEU A 350 -13.06 28.94 14.25
C LEU A 350 -12.33 28.82 15.59
N LEU A 351 -11.90 29.96 16.16
CA LEU A 351 -11.27 29.99 17.47
C LEU A 351 -12.24 29.48 18.55
N LEU A 352 -13.46 30.01 18.60
CA LEU A 352 -14.49 29.62 19.58
C LEU A 352 -14.84 28.13 19.49
N GLN A 353 -14.95 27.58 18.27
CA GLN A 353 -15.17 26.14 18.08
C GLN A 353 -13.99 25.31 18.61
N THR A 354 -12.77 25.80 18.41
CA THR A 354 -11.57 25.08 18.87
C THR A 354 -11.43 25.13 20.38
N THR A 355 -11.75 26.26 21.02
CA THR A 355 -11.73 26.40 22.49
C THR A 355 -12.93 25.72 23.17
N GLY A 356 -14.05 25.56 22.45
CA GLY A 356 -15.32 25.08 23.01
C GLY A 356 -16.10 26.18 23.73
N GLU A 357 -15.75 27.45 23.51
CA GLU A 357 -16.42 28.59 24.13
C GLU A 357 -17.64 29.07 23.30
N GLY A 358 -18.64 29.59 24.00
CA GLY A 358 -19.88 30.08 23.37
C GLY A 358 -19.73 31.47 22.74
N SER A 359 -20.80 31.93 22.09
CA SER A 359 -20.87 33.25 21.41
C SER A 359 -20.58 34.46 22.30
N ARG A 360 -20.66 34.32 23.64
CA ARG A 360 -20.33 35.39 24.59
C ARG A 360 -18.86 35.82 24.53
N ALA A 361 -17.95 34.92 24.16
CA ALA A 361 -16.52 35.21 24.02
C ALA A 361 -16.13 35.75 22.62
N LEU A 362 -17.11 36.04 21.76
CA LEU A 362 -16.87 36.56 20.41
C LEU A 362 -16.05 37.88 20.38
N PRO A 363 -16.26 38.86 21.27
CA PRO A 363 -15.47 40.09 21.26
C PRO A 363 -13.97 39.82 21.51
N GLU A 364 -13.65 38.92 22.43
CA GLU A 364 -12.28 38.48 22.76
C GLU A 364 -11.68 37.67 21.60
N ALA A 365 -12.46 36.75 21.02
CA ALA A 365 -12.05 35.96 19.88
C ALA A 365 -11.75 36.84 18.64
N LEU A 366 -12.50 37.92 18.43
CA LEU A 366 -12.23 38.90 17.38
C LEU A 366 -10.91 39.65 17.60
N LYS A 367 -10.51 39.91 18.85
CA LYS A 367 -9.21 40.54 19.15
C LYS A 367 -8.06 39.61 18.75
N ILE A 368 -8.14 38.32 19.12
CA ILE A 368 -7.14 37.30 18.72
C ILE A 368 -7.13 37.13 17.20
N SER A 369 -8.31 37.07 16.57
CA SER A 369 -8.45 36.94 15.12
C SER A 369 -7.75 38.06 14.35
N ARG A 370 -7.88 39.31 14.82
CA ARG A 370 -7.16 40.47 14.26
C ARG A 370 -5.66 40.40 14.54
N LEU A 371 -5.28 39.99 15.74
CA LEU A 371 -3.88 39.84 16.16
C LEU A 371 -3.12 38.83 15.28
N LEU A 372 -3.79 37.74 14.88
CA LEU A 372 -3.23 36.67 14.06
C LEU A 372 -3.48 36.86 12.55
N GLY A 373 -4.05 38.00 12.14
CA GLY A 373 -4.31 38.31 10.73
C GLY A 373 -5.28 37.35 10.03
N GLY A 374 -6.13 36.65 10.78
CA GLY A 374 -7.06 35.65 10.23
C GLY A 374 -6.38 34.38 9.69
N HIS A 375 -5.13 34.11 10.04
CA HIS A 375 -4.40 32.93 9.55
C HIS A 375 -5.00 31.62 10.11
N PRO A 376 -5.54 30.71 9.28
CA PRO A 376 -6.30 29.53 9.76
C PRO A 376 -5.50 28.63 10.74
N LEU A 377 -4.26 28.29 10.37
CA LEU A 377 -3.41 27.44 11.20
C LEU A 377 -3.06 28.07 12.56
N ALA A 378 -2.67 29.35 12.56
CA ALA A 378 -2.38 30.09 13.79
C ALA A 378 -3.61 30.19 14.70
N ILE A 379 -4.80 30.38 14.13
CA ILE A 379 -6.07 30.41 14.87
C ILE A 379 -6.37 29.06 15.51
N ALA A 380 -6.25 27.97 14.76
CA ALA A 380 -6.45 26.62 15.29
C ALA A 380 -5.47 26.33 16.44
N GLN A 381 -4.21 26.73 16.31
CA GLN A 381 -3.20 26.56 17.36
C GLN A 381 -3.43 27.41 18.59
N ALA A 382 -3.80 28.68 18.41
CA ALA A 382 -4.20 29.54 19.51
C ALA A 382 -5.36 28.91 20.28
N GLY A 383 -6.36 28.39 19.58
CA GLY A 383 -7.50 27.70 20.19
C GLY A 383 -7.09 26.43 20.94
N ALA A 384 -6.25 25.60 20.33
CA ALA A 384 -5.73 24.38 20.95
C ALA A 384 -4.91 24.68 22.21
N TYR A 385 -4.09 25.73 22.18
CA TYR A 385 -3.31 26.21 23.32
C TYR A 385 -4.21 26.71 24.45
N ILE A 386 -5.14 27.63 24.14
CA ILE A 386 -6.10 28.20 25.11
C ILE A 386 -6.88 27.08 25.80
N LYS A 387 -7.38 26.12 25.03
CA LYS A 387 -8.13 24.97 25.56
C LYS A 387 -7.28 24.06 26.44
N THR A 388 -6.07 23.74 25.99
CA THR A 388 -5.20 22.77 26.67
C THR A 388 -4.60 23.34 27.96
N ILE A 389 -4.13 24.58 27.92
CA ILE A 389 -3.52 25.25 29.08
C ILE A 389 -4.59 25.88 29.99
N ARG A 390 -5.81 26.07 29.48
CA ARG A 390 -6.95 26.67 30.19
C ARG A 390 -6.67 28.09 30.67
N ILE A 391 -6.10 28.91 29.79
CA ILE A 391 -5.90 30.34 30.04
C ILE A 391 -7.04 31.16 29.41
N PRO A 392 -7.37 32.34 29.96
CA PRO A 392 -8.34 33.21 29.32
C PRO A 392 -7.75 33.86 28.05
N MET A 393 -8.63 34.23 27.11
CA MET A 393 -8.23 34.77 25.80
C MET A 393 -7.43 36.08 25.89
N ASP A 394 -7.73 36.93 26.87
CA ASP A 394 -6.98 38.16 27.14
C ASP A 394 -5.54 37.87 27.60
N GLY A 395 -5.35 36.88 28.48
CA GLY A 395 -4.04 36.39 28.89
C GLY A 395 -3.23 35.84 27.70
N TYR A 396 -3.89 35.16 26.75
CA TYR A 396 -3.23 34.70 25.53
C TYR A 396 -2.71 35.85 24.66
N ILE A 397 -3.48 36.94 24.52
CA ILE A 397 -3.08 38.12 23.74
C ILE A 397 -1.79 38.74 24.30
N GLU A 398 -1.70 38.88 25.63
CA GLU A 398 -0.50 39.42 26.29
C GLU A 398 0.71 38.50 26.08
N PHE A 399 0.52 37.20 26.25
CA PHE A 399 1.56 36.21 26.02
C PHE A 399 2.07 36.24 24.57
N TYR A 400 1.15 36.28 23.60
CA TYR A 400 1.49 36.36 22.18
C TYR A 400 2.30 37.61 21.83
N ARG A 401 1.93 38.78 22.37
CA ARG A 401 2.65 40.03 22.09
C ARG A 401 4.08 40.00 22.59
N THR A 402 4.29 39.46 23.79
CA THR A 402 5.62 39.29 24.38
C THR A 402 6.48 38.36 23.52
N GLU A 403 5.96 37.19 23.18
CA GLU A 403 6.66 36.18 22.38
C GLU A 403 6.94 36.64 20.95
N ARG A 404 6.00 37.37 20.33
CA ARG A 404 6.20 37.98 19.02
C ARG A 404 7.35 39.00 19.03
N ALA A 405 7.44 39.82 20.07
CA ALA A 405 8.51 40.81 20.19
C ALA A 405 9.89 40.16 20.32
N GLU A 406 9.99 39.06 21.08
CA GLU A 406 11.22 38.25 21.14
C GLU A 406 11.58 37.64 19.78
N LEU A 407 10.58 37.11 19.06
CA LEU A 407 10.74 36.53 17.73
C LEU A 407 11.23 37.54 16.67
N LEU A 408 10.70 38.77 16.69
CA LEU A 408 11.11 39.83 15.76
C LEU A 408 12.54 40.31 16.00
N ASN A 409 13.08 40.12 17.21
CA ASN A 409 14.49 40.41 17.51
C ASN A 409 15.43 39.35 16.93
N TYR A 410 14.92 38.18 16.57
CA TYR A 410 15.68 37.17 15.81
C TYR A 410 15.72 37.58 14.33
N LYS A 411 16.94 37.65 13.75
CA LYS A 411 17.12 37.80 12.29
C LYS A 411 16.68 36.51 11.57
N SER A 412 15.37 36.27 11.49
CA SER A 412 14.81 35.09 10.82
C SER A 412 14.26 35.45 9.44
N PRO A 413 14.47 34.63 8.40
CA PRO A 413 13.95 34.85 7.05
C PRO A 413 12.47 34.43 6.90
N LEU A 414 11.68 34.43 7.98
CA LEU A 414 10.27 34.07 7.91
C LEU A 414 9.50 35.14 7.14
N ARG A 415 8.60 34.72 6.25
CA ARG A 415 7.70 35.66 5.59
C ARG A 415 6.76 36.28 6.62
N PRO A 416 6.37 37.57 6.47
CA PRO A 416 5.43 38.22 7.39
C PRO A 416 4.13 37.43 7.59
N GLU A 417 3.72 36.70 6.55
CA GLU A 417 2.52 35.87 6.53
C GLU A 417 2.64 34.58 7.38
N GLU A 418 3.87 34.10 7.62
CA GLU A 418 4.17 32.88 8.38
C GLU A 418 4.51 33.21 9.87
N GLU A 419 4.72 34.50 10.21
CA GLU A 419 5.03 34.97 11.57
C GLU A 419 3.98 34.57 12.60
N ALA A 420 2.70 34.68 12.25
CA ALA A 420 1.61 34.42 13.19
C ALA A 420 1.60 32.94 13.62
N ALA A 421 1.68 32.04 12.63
CA ALA A 421 1.78 30.60 12.88
C ALA A 421 3.07 30.26 13.64
N ALA A 422 4.22 30.83 13.22
CA ALA A 422 5.50 30.63 13.92
C ALA A 422 5.47 31.07 15.38
N THR A 423 4.77 32.17 15.69
CA THR A 423 4.62 32.69 17.06
C THR A 423 3.72 31.78 17.89
N THR A 424 2.59 31.32 17.33
CA THR A 424 1.68 30.38 18.02
C THR A 424 2.35 29.02 18.28
N PHE A 425 3.21 28.58 17.35
CA PHE A 425 4.08 27.42 17.54
C PHE A 425 5.07 27.62 18.68
N GLU A 426 5.78 28.73 18.71
CA GLU A 426 6.77 29.01 19.76
C GLU A 426 6.15 28.99 21.16
N ILE A 427 4.99 29.63 21.32
CA ILE A 427 4.21 29.63 22.56
C ILE A 427 3.93 28.20 23.04
N SER A 428 3.43 27.37 22.13
CA SER A 428 3.07 25.99 22.40
C SER A 428 4.31 25.14 22.69
N PHE A 429 5.38 25.33 21.94
CA PHE A 429 6.65 24.61 22.09
C PHE A 429 7.37 24.97 23.40
N LYS A 430 7.50 26.26 23.75
CA LYS A 430 8.07 26.70 25.04
C LYS A 430 7.28 26.13 26.22
N THR A 431 5.96 26.10 26.11
CA THR A 431 5.08 25.53 27.15
C THR A 431 5.27 24.01 27.26
N LEU A 432 5.29 23.31 26.13
CA LEU A 432 5.56 21.87 26.08
C LEU A 432 6.94 21.54 26.63
N ARG A 433 7.98 22.31 26.29
CA ARG A 433 9.35 22.08 26.77
C ARG A 433 9.45 22.20 28.29
N LYS A 434 8.67 23.08 28.91
CA LYS A 434 8.59 23.23 30.37
C LYS A 434 7.79 22.11 31.05
N GLY A 435 6.70 21.64 30.45
CA GLY A 435 5.81 20.64 31.06
C GLY A 435 6.11 19.17 30.72
N ASN A 436 6.56 18.90 29.49
CA ASN A 436 6.87 17.56 28.97
C ASN A 436 8.07 17.65 28.00
N GLN A 437 9.27 17.79 28.56
CA GLN A 437 10.51 17.95 27.80
C GLN A 437 10.74 16.82 26.79
N LYS A 438 10.39 15.58 27.12
CA LYS A 438 10.51 14.41 26.23
C LYS A 438 9.63 14.54 24.98
N ALA A 439 8.38 14.98 25.14
CA ALA A 439 7.50 15.24 23.99
C ALA A 439 8.05 16.35 23.09
N ALA A 440 8.61 17.42 23.68
CA ALA A 440 9.26 18.47 22.90
C ALA A 440 10.47 17.94 22.11
N MET A 441 11.31 17.10 22.70
CA MET A 441 12.44 16.47 22.01
C MET A 441 12.01 15.48 20.92
N LEU A 442 10.90 14.75 21.13
CA LEU A 442 10.30 13.90 20.10
C LEU A 442 9.81 14.72 18.90
N LEU A 443 9.17 15.87 19.12
CA LEU A 443 8.75 16.75 18.04
C LEU A 443 9.96 17.23 17.21
N LEU A 444 11.05 17.59 17.88
CA LEU A 444 12.29 17.98 17.21
C LEU A 444 12.86 16.82 16.39
N LEU A 445 12.92 15.60 16.93
CA LEU A 445 13.33 14.41 16.16
C LEU A 445 12.43 14.17 14.94
N PHE A 446 11.10 14.21 15.12
CA PHE A 446 10.12 14.01 14.05
C PHE A 446 10.27 15.07 12.95
N SER A 447 10.73 16.28 13.28
CA SER A 447 11.00 17.30 12.27
C SER A 447 12.11 16.91 11.28
N PHE A 448 12.97 15.92 11.60
CA PHE A 448 14.03 15.43 10.69
C PHE A 448 13.65 14.14 9.95
N LEU A 449 12.42 13.64 10.13
CA LEU A 449 11.88 12.47 9.45
C LEU A 449 10.89 12.90 8.33
N ASP A 450 10.48 11.94 7.48
CA ASP A 450 9.25 12.14 6.70
C ASP A 450 8.06 12.38 7.64
N ARG A 451 7.09 13.16 7.16
CA ARG A 451 6.03 13.70 8.01
C ARG A 451 5.04 12.69 8.50
N SER A 452 4.81 11.63 7.73
CA SER A 452 3.86 10.57 8.07
C SER A 452 4.61 9.49 8.82
N ILE A 453 4.64 9.58 10.15
CA ILE A 453 5.36 8.64 11.00
C ILE A 453 4.35 7.61 11.52
N THR A 454 4.44 6.39 11.02
CA THR A 454 3.60 5.27 11.48
C THR A 454 4.08 4.76 12.83
N PHE A 455 3.14 4.27 13.66
CA PHE A 455 3.50 3.64 14.94
C PHE A 455 4.35 2.38 14.76
N GLU A 456 4.23 1.70 13.62
CA GLU A 456 5.06 0.55 13.27
C GLU A 456 6.55 0.94 13.18
N ILE A 457 6.88 2.05 12.51
CA ILE A 457 8.26 2.54 12.42
C ILE A 457 8.80 2.92 13.81
N LEU A 458 7.95 3.53 14.65
CA LEU A 458 8.32 3.84 16.02
C LEU A 458 8.61 2.54 16.79
N ARG A 459 7.73 1.55 16.72
CA ARG A 459 7.89 0.24 17.36
C ARG A 459 9.21 -0.42 16.95
N TYR A 460 9.50 -0.49 15.66
CA TYR A 460 10.76 -1.06 15.14
C TYR A 460 12.02 -0.34 15.64
N ALA A 461 11.94 0.97 15.92
CA ALA A 461 13.06 1.70 16.49
C ALA A 461 13.30 1.37 17.97
N PHE A 462 12.23 1.08 18.71
CA PHE A 462 12.28 0.96 20.17
C PHE A 462 12.37 -0.48 20.69
N GLU A 463 11.95 -1.47 19.93
CA GLU A 463 12.06 -2.87 20.32
C GLU A 463 13.53 -3.28 20.57
N ARG A 464 13.73 -4.02 21.66
CA ARG A 464 15.03 -4.59 22.06
C ARG A 464 15.37 -5.78 21.18
N ARG A 465 16.67 -5.96 20.91
CA ARG A 465 17.17 -7.13 20.20
C ARG A 465 18.20 -7.89 20.98
N SER A 466 18.11 -9.21 20.88
CA SER A 466 19.11 -10.16 21.30
C SER A 466 20.34 -10.00 20.41
N GLY A 467 21.48 -9.59 20.95
CA GLY A 467 22.79 -9.67 20.26
C GLY A 467 23.25 -8.45 19.47
N SER A 468 22.52 -7.32 19.47
CA SER A 468 23.03 -6.07 18.86
C SER A 468 23.79 -5.21 19.88
N ASP A 469 24.96 -5.65 20.31
CA ASP A 469 25.90 -4.87 21.13
C ASP A 469 26.70 -3.83 20.32
N ASP A 470 26.17 -3.37 19.17
CA ASP A 470 26.81 -2.26 18.44
C ASP A 470 26.55 -0.96 19.23
N GLU A 471 27.58 -0.52 19.95
CA GLU A 471 27.55 0.71 20.73
C GLU A 471 27.14 1.93 19.91
N HIS A 472 27.36 1.88 18.59
CA HIS A 472 26.99 2.92 17.63
C HIS A 472 25.51 2.96 17.23
N LEU A 473 24.69 2.00 17.68
CA LEU A 473 23.23 1.93 17.47
C LEU A 473 22.41 2.31 18.72
N LYS A 474 23.08 2.74 19.79
CA LYS A 474 22.43 3.10 21.05
C LYS A 474 21.68 4.42 20.90
N LEU A 475 20.35 4.34 20.88
CA LEU A 475 19.49 5.51 21.02
C LEU A 475 19.71 6.13 22.42
N PRO A 476 19.69 7.47 22.55
CA PRO A 476 19.81 8.14 23.83
C PRO A 476 18.76 7.65 24.84
N GLN A 477 19.14 7.57 26.13
CA GLN A 477 18.25 7.08 27.18
C GLN A 477 16.95 7.88 27.29
N TRP A 478 17.01 9.20 27.05
CA TRP A 478 15.81 10.04 27.04
C TRP A 478 14.82 9.57 25.98
N LEU A 479 15.30 9.19 24.79
CA LEU A 479 14.47 8.74 23.67
C LEU A 479 13.88 7.38 23.97
N LEU A 480 14.70 6.41 24.41
CA LEU A 480 14.22 5.09 24.81
C LEU A 480 13.12 5.18 25.86
N SER A 481 13.27 6.07 26.85
CA SER A 481 12.28 6.26 27.92
C SER A 481 10.96 6.91 27.48
N THR A 482 10.81 7.29 26.21
CA THR A 482 9.55 7.81 25.66
C THR A 482 8.60 6.72 25.20
N ALA A 483 9.13 5.52 24.94
CA ALA A 483 8.35 4.42 24.35
C ALA A 483 8.70 3.07 24.97
N THR A 484 9.44 3.05 26.09
CA THR A 484 9.79 1.81 26.79
C THR A 484 9.61 1.93 28.30
N THR A 485 9.35 0.79 28.96
CA THR A 485 9.34 0.64 30.42
C THR A 485 10.22 -0.53 30.79
N ASN A 486 11.23 -0.29 31.65
CA ASN A 486 12.33 -1.23 31.91
C ASN A 486 13.09 -1.66 30.63
N GLY A 487 12.93 -0.89 29.55
CA GLY A 487 13.52 -1.07 28.23
C GLY A 487 12.73 -1.99 27.28
N ASP A 488 11.53 -2.42 27.66
CA ASP A 488 10.61 -3.13 26.78
C ASP A 488 9.57 -2.16 26.21
N TRP A 489 9.10 -2.40 24.99
CA TRP A 489 8.14 -1.56 24.28
C TRP A 489 6.90 -1.27 25.14
N ASN A 490 6.56 0.00 25.28
CA ASN A 490 5.37 0.47 25.99
C ASN A 490 4.69 1.56 25.17
N GLU A 491 3.67 1.13 24.41
CA GLU A 491 2.86 2.00 23.57
C GLU A 491 2.14 3.09 24.36
N ARG A 492 1.73 2.83 25.61
CA ARG A 492 1.01 3.81 26.44
C ARG A 492 1.88 5.03 26.73
N THR A 493 3.16 4.83 27.06
CA THR A 493 4.10 5.93 27.31
C THR A 493 4.28 6.80 26.07
N LEU A 494 4.43 6.17 24.90
CA LEU A 494 4.53 6.90 23.63
C LEU A 494 3.23 7.63 23.31
N HIS A 495 2.09 7.02 23.61
CA HIS A 495 0.77 7.63 23.43
C HIS A 495 0.62 8.90 24.27
N GLU A 496 1.09 8.92 25.53
CA GLU A 496 1.05 10.10 26.39
C GLU A 496 1.84 11.28 25.79
N HIS A 497 3.05 11.04 25.29
CA HIS A 497 3.86 12.08 24.65
C HIS A 497 3.24 12.58 23.34
N THR A 498 2.81 11.66 22.47
CA THR A 498 2.18 12.02 21.20
C THR A 498 0.80 12.67 21.39
N ALA A 499 0.07 12.34 22.48
CA ALA A 499 -1.16 13.03 22.85
C ALA A 499 -0.90 14.47 23.31
N ALA A 500 0.18 14.72 24.06
CA ALA A 500 0.57 16.08 24.43
C ALA A 500 0.90 16.94 23.19
N LEU A 501 1.57 16.37 22.20
CA LEU A 501 1.83 17.03 20.91
C LEU A 501 0.53 17.32 20.14
N HIS A 502 -0.36 16.33 20.06
CA HIS A 502 -1.63 16.45 19.35
C HIS A 502 -2.57 17.48 20.00
N ASN A 503 -2.65 17.52 21.33
CA ASN A 503 -3.52 18.45 22.06
C ASN A 503 -3.13 19.91 21.86
N LEU A 504 -1.86 20.18 21.57
CA LEU A 504 -1.35 21.51 21.22
C LEU A 504 -1.36 21.77 19.70
N SER A 505 -1.96 20.89 18.90
CA SER A 505 -1.99 20.96 17.43
C SER A 505 -0.60 21.11 16.79
N LEU A 506 0.40 20.44 17.38
CA LEU A 506 1.78 20.37 16.87
C LEU A 506 1.96 19.19 15.89
N ILE A 507 1.16 18.15 16.07
CA ILE A 507 1.02 17.01 15.15
C ILE A 507 -0.47 16.68 14.99
N ASP A 508 -0.81 16.09 13.85
CA ASP A 508 -2.11 15.46 13.62
C ASP A 508 -2.00 13.94 13.84
N LYS A 509 -3.07 13.32 14.36
CA LYS A 509 -3.18 11.86 14.49
C LYS A 509 -4.33 11.38 13.62
N SER A 510 -4.03 10.52 12.64
CA SER A 510 -5.02 9.90 11.76
C SER A 510 -4.95 8.37 11.87
N SER A 511 -6.05 7.68 11.61
CA SER A 511 -6.09 6.21 11.52
C SER A 511 -5.94 5.76 10.07
N GLU A 512 -4.98 4.89 9.77
CA GLU A 512 -4.91 4.23 8.45
C GLU A 512 -6.03 3.21 8.24
N ILE A 513 -6.26 2.90 6.95
CA ILE A 513 -6.88 1.66 6.51
C ILE A 513 -5.90 0.53 6.89
N GLY A 514 -6.15 -0.14 8.01
CA GLY A 514 -5.22 -1.10 8.62
C GLY A 514 -5.07 -0.95 10.15
N GLY A 515 -5.65 0.10 10.75
CA GLY A 515 -5.83 0.18 12.20
C GLY A 515 -4.68 0.79 13.01
N HIS A 516 -3.52 1.05 12.40
CA HIS A 516 -2.41 1.70 13.10
C HIS A 516 -2.47 3.25 12.99
N PRO A 517 -2.21 3.99 14.08
CA PRO A 517 -2.19 5.44 14.05
C PRO A 517 -0.97 6.00 13.31
N ILE A 518 -1.16 7.06 12.53
CA ILE A 518 -0.09 7.89 11.95
C ILE A 518 0.02 9.18 12.73
N CYS A 519 1.25 9.57 13.08
CA CYS A 519 1.56 10.93 13.50
C CYS A 519 2.02 11.75 12.28
N SER A 520 1.30 12.83 11.95
CA SER A 520 1.65 13.75 10.87
C SER A 520 2.14 15.09 11.43
N ILE A 521 3.31 15.56 10.99
CA ILE A 521 3.80 16.91 11.34
C ILE A 521 3.43 17.92 10.25
N HIS A 522 2.87 19.08 10.62
CA HIS A 522 2.52 20.10 9.64
C HIS A 522 3.80 20.74 9.04
N PRO A 523 3.86 21.01 7.73
CA PRO A 523 5.06 21.55 7.05
C PRO A 523 5.67 22.78 7.71
N VAL A 524 4.83 23.73 8.12
CA VAL A 524 5.27 24.96 8.81
C VAL A 524 5.86 24.66 10.19
N VAL A 525 5.36 23.65 10.92
CA VAL A 525 5.96 23.22 12.20
C VAL A 525 7.37 22.70 11.95
N GLN A 526 7.54 21.89 10.91
CA GLN A 526 8.80 21.26 10.57
C GLN A 526 9.84 22.32 10.15
N GLU A 527 9.49 23.21 9.22
CA GLU A 527 10.35 24.32 8.78
C GLU A 527 10.73 25.22 9.97
N TRP A 528 9.75 25.56 10.82
CA TRP A 528 9.97 26.36 12.01
C TRP A 528 10.91 25.68 13.03
N SER A 529 10.72 24.38 13.26
CA SER A 529 11.55 23.60 14.18
C SER A 529 13.01 23.66 13.77
N HIS A 530 13.29 23.54 12.46
CA HIS A 530 14.66 23.68 11.95
C HIS A 530 15.22 25.07 12.17
N LEU A 531 14.47 26.13 11.85
CA LEU A 531 14.94 27.53 11.98
C LEU A 531 15.28 27.93 13.41
N ARG A 532 14.69 27.29 14.42
CA ARG A 532 14.92 27.63 15.84
C ARG A 532 16.10 26.92 16.46
N LEU A 533 16.51 25.79 15.89
CA LEU A 533 17.63 25.04 16.40
C LEU A 533 18.94 25.75 16.04
N SER A 534 19.88 25.78 16.99
CA SER A 534 21.26 26.14 16.68
C SER A 534 21.84 25.18 15.63
N ILE A 535 22.93 25.56 14.96
CA ILE A 535 23.60 24.67 13.99
C ILE A 535 23.96 23.32 14.66
N ASP A 536 24.45 23.36 15.90
CA ASP A 536 24.81 22.14 16.65
C ASP A 536 23.58 21.27 16.96
N GLU A 537 22.44 21.90 17.30
CA GLU A 537 21.19 21.18 17.55
C GLU A 537 20.61 20.59 16.26
N GLN A 538 20.65 21.32 15.15
CA GLN A 538 20.25 20.80 13.84
C GLN A 538 21.06 19.57 13.46
N GLN A 539 22.38 19.61 13.68
CA GLN A 539 23.28 18.48 13.44
C GLN A 539 22.97 17.30 14.35
N HIS A 540 22.73 17.57 15.63
CA HIS A 540 22.39 16.56 16.61
C HIS A 540 21.12 15.79 16.20
N PHE A 541 20.02 16.49 15.90
CA PHE A 541 18.76 15.84 15.55
C PHE A 541 18.79 15.18 14.16
N ALA A 542 19.50 15.75 13.18
CA ALA A 542 19.73 15.11 11.89
C ALA A 542 20.49 13.78 12.05
N SER A 543 21.55 13.76 12.86
CA SER A 543 22.31 12.54 13.16
C SER A 543 21.46 11.52 13.94
N LEU A 544 20.67 11.98 14.91
CA LEU A 544 19.78 11.12 15.68
C LEU A 544 18.68 10.50 14.81
N ALA A 545 18.12 11.23 13.85
CA ALA A 545 17.15 10.70 12.88
C ALA A 545 17.76 9.59 12.02
N ILE A 546 19.02 9.75 11.57
CA ILE A 546 19.74 8.70 10.83
C ILE A 546 19.89 7.44 11.68
N GLN A 547 20.32 7.57 12.93
CA GLN A 547 20.47 6.43 13.85
C GLN A 547 19.12 5.74 14.12
N PHE A 548 18.07 6.54 14.31
CA PHE A 548 16.71 6.06 14.52
C PHE A 548 16.23 5.20 13.34
N ILE A 549 16.30 5.73 12.11
CA ILE A 549 15.87 5.01 10.90
C ILE A 549 16.80 3.85 10.56
N HIS A 550 18.11 3.96 10.85
CA HIS A 550 19.03 2.84 10.69
C HIS A 550 18.65 1.66 11.59
N ARG A 551 18.28 1.92 12.85
CA ARG A 551 17.79 0.89 13.75
C ARG A 551 16.50 0.24 13.24
N CYS A 552 15.54 1.02 12.75
CA CYS A 552 14.35 0.47 12.07
C CYS A 552 14.74 -0.42 10.88
N SER A 553 15.71 0.00 10.07
CA SER A 553 16.12 -0.74 8.86
C SER A 553 16.74 -2.11 9.14
N LEU A 554 17.22 -2.33 10.36
CA LEU A 554 17.76 -3.62 10.77
C LEU A 554 16.65 -4.60 11.12
N SER A 555 15.44 -4.16 11.54
CA SER A 555 14.41 -5.10 12.07
C SER A 555 13.74 -5.82 10.92
N VAL A 556 13.61 -5.10 9.80
CA VAL A 556 13.06 -5.64 8.57
C VAL A 556 13.97 -6.71 7.92
N GLN A 557 15.23 -6.87 8.36
CA GLN A 557 16.14 -7.88 7.78
C GLN A 557 15.92 -9.30 8.32
N GLU A 558 15.50 -9.46 9.57
CA GLU A 558 15.35 -10.78 10.19
C GLU A 558 14.26 -11.60 9.45
N ASP A 559 13.25 -10.91 8.88
CA ASP A 559 12.22 -11.48 8.00
C ASP A 559 12.71 -11.81 6.57
N MET A 560 13.86 -11.28 6.11
CA MET A 560 14.37 -11.54 4.75
C MET A 560 14.93 -12.95 4.57
N THR A 561 15.13 -13.69 5.66
CA THR A 561 15.63 -15.08 5.62
C THR A 561 14.54 -16.08 5.24
N THR A 562 13.27 -15.69 5.32
CA THR A 562 12.12 -16.56 5.04
C THR A 562 11.28 -16.09 3.85
N ASP A 563 11.20 -14.78 3.57
CA ASP A 563 10.35 -14.25 2.49
C ASP A 563 10.95 -12.98 1.84
N ARG A 564 11.45 -13.12 0.61
CA ARG A 564 11.98 -11.98 -0.17
C ARG A 564 10.90 -11.02 -0.64
N SER A 565 9.63 -11.43 -0.73
CA SER A 565 8.52 -10.61 -1.21
C SER A 565 7.87 -9.77 -0.10
N SER A 566 7.77 -10.29 1.13
CA SER A 566 7.30 -9.49 2.29
C SER A 566 8.25 -8.34 2.62
N ALA A 567 9.55 -8.51 2.37
CA ALA A 567 10.55 -7.47 2.54
C ALA A 567 10.23 -6.23 1.68
N PHE A 568 9.89 -6.40 0.40
CA PHE A 568 9.55 -5.29 -0.50
C PHE A 568 8.35 -4.47 -0.02
N VAL A 569 7.31 -5.13 0.50
CA VAL A 569 6.09 -4.47 0.97
C VAL A 569 6.34 -3.74 2.29
N LYS A 570 7.08 -4.35 3.22
CA LYS A 570 7.44 -3.76 4.53
C LYS A 570 8.43 -2.58 4.44
N HIS A 571 9.17 -2.44 3.34
CA HIS A 571 10.14 -1.35 3.17
C HIS A 571 9.53 -0.04 2.67
N LYS A 572 8.33 -0.03 2.05
CA LYS A 572 7.75 1.18 1.43
C LYS A 572 7.65 2.39 2.40
N PRO A 573 7.13 2.26 3.63
CA PRO A 573 7.07 3.38 4.58
C PRO A 573 8.46 3.89 4.98
N LEU A 574 9.43 2.99 5.12
CA LEU A 574 10.78 3.30 5.56
C LEU A 574 11.57 4.11 4.51
N LEU A 575 11.30 3.89 3.21
CA LEU A 575 11.97 4.60 2.12
C LEU A 575 11.79 6.11 2.21
N LEU A 576 10.59 6.59 2.59
CA LEU A 576 10.32 8.02 2.74
C LEU A 576 11.15 8.65 3.86
N HIS A 577 11.27 7.97 5.00
CA HIS A 577 12.09 8.48 6.10
C HIS A 577 13.58 8.41 5.79
N MET A 578 14.05 7.37 5.09
CA MET A 578 15.44 7.30 4.59
C MET A 578 15.73 8.45 3.64
N ASP A 579 14.82 8.75 2.72
CA ASP A 579 14.92 9.88 1.81
C ASP A 579 15.03 11.21 2.57
N ALA A 580 14.15 11.42 3.55
CA ALA A 580 14.18 12.60 4.41
C ALA A 580 15.50 12.71 5.19
N CYS A 581 16.03 11.61 5.73
CA CYS A 581 17.34 11.60 6.40
C CYS A 581 18.48 11.98 5.45
N VAL A 582 18.48 11.45 4.22
CA VAL A 582 19.49 11.77 3.21
C VAL A 582 19.41 13.25 2.83
N GLU A 583 18.21 13.82 2.64
CA GLU A 583 18.07 15.22 2.26
C GLU A 583 18.44 16.17 3.41
N ASN A 584 17.96 15.90 4.63
CA ASN A 584 18.31 16.67 5.81
C ASN A 584 19.82 16.66 6.09
N SER A 585 20.51 15.56 5.76
CA SER A 585 21.95 15.49 5.91
C SER A 585 22.72 16.45 5.00
N LYS A 586 22.25 16.65 3.75
CA LYS A 586 22.85 17.60 2.81
C LYS A 586 22.72 19.02 3.33
N ARG A 587 21.61 19.31 4.02
CA ARG A 587 21.23 20.65 4.46
C ARG A 587 21.87 21.07 5.78
N TYR A 588 21.98 20.16 6.75
CA TYR A 588 22.26 20.54 8.14
C TYR A 588 23.59 20.07 8.71
N LEU A 589 24.30 19.17 8.03
CA LEU A 589 25.62 18.72 8.49
C LEU A 589 26.70 19.61 7.85
N THR A 590 27.47 20.35 8.67
CA THR A 590 28.48 21.35 8.22
C THR A 590 29.68 20.74 7.52
N ASN A 591 29.88 19.43 7.66
CA ASN A 591 30.67 18.67 6.72
C ASN A 591 29.64 18.05 5.74
N PRO A 592 29.71 18.29 4.40
CA PRO A 592 28.76 17.75 3.42
C PRO A 592 28.64 16.21 3.39
N ARG A 593 29.38 15.55 4.27
CA ARG A 593 29.37 14.14 4.56
C ARG A 593 28.21 13.83 5.50
N PHE A 594 27.15 13.24 4.95
CA PHE A 594 26.19 12.32 5.61
C PHE A 594 26.84 11.19 6.46
N LEU A 595 28.15 11.27 6.70
CA LEU A 595 29.11 10.21 6.95
C LEU A 595 30.14 10.64 8.01
N GLY A 596 29.82 11.68 8.81
CA GLY A 596 30.74 12.32 9.76
C GLY A 596 31.32 11.38 10.84
N GLY A 597 30.75 10.19 11.00
CA GLY A 597 31.31 9.11 11.82
C GLY A 597 30.94 7.71 11.32
N PRO A 598 31.56 6.65 11.88
CA PRO A 598 31.35 5.26 11.47
C PRO A 598 29.88 4.82 11.44
N ALA A 599 29.08 5.26 12.41
CA ALA A 599 27.65 4.95 12.49
C ALA A 599 26.87 5.47 11.28
N SER A 600 27.11 6.72 10.88
CA SER A 600 26.45 7.33 9.73
C SER A 600 26.90 6.69 8.41
N ARG A 601 28.18 6.27 8.31
CA ARG A 601 28.70 5.50 7.17
C ARG A 601 27.99 4.14 7.01
N ARG A 602 27.81 3.40 8.12
CA ARG A 602 27.03 2.15 8.13
C ARG A 602 25.56 2.37 7.78
N ALA A 603 24.93 3.40 8.35
CA ALA A 603 23.55 3.76 8.04
C ALA A 603 23.37 4.10 6.56
N ALA A 604 24.28 4.87 5.98
CA ALA A 604 24.26 5.23 4.57
C ALA A 604 24.41 4.02 3.64
N LEU A 605 25.37 3.13 3.94
CA LEU A 605 25.54 1.90 3.19
C LEU A 605 24.31 0.99 3.31
N ARG A 606 23.72 0.91 4.51
CA ARG A 606 22.48 0.17 4.74
C ARG A 606 21.30 0.74 3.94
N PHE A 607 21.11 2.06 3.95
CA PHE A 607 20.07 2.71 3.15
C PHE A 607 20.30 2.42 1.67
N SER A 608 21.56 2.43 1.21
CA SER A 608 21.90 2.11 -0.18
C SER A 608 21.46 0.69 -0.58
N HIS A 609 21.62 -0.31 0.30
CA HIS A 609 21.16 -1.67 0.03
C HIS A 609 19.63 -1.73 -0.10
N ILE A 610 18.90 -1.03 0.77
CA ILE A 610 17.44 -1.01 0.73
C ILE A 610 16.95 -0.28 -0.53
N PHE A 611 17.57 0.84 -0.90
CA PHE A 611 17.30 1.49 -2.19
C PHE A 611 17.60 0.56 -3.38
N TRP A 612 18.70 -0.19 -3.33
CA TRP A 612 19.08 -1.13 -4.38
C TRP A 612 18.05 -2.25 -4.56
N TYR A 613 17.60 -2.85 -3.46
CA TYR A 613 16.56 -3.87 -3.50
C TYR A 613 15.27 -3.33 -4.09
N ASN A 614 14.89 -2.09 -3.74
CA ASN A 614 13.70 -1.42 -4.28
C ASN A 614 13.91 -0.83 -5.70
N GLY A 615 14.96 -1.22 -6.42
CA GLY A 615 15.21 -0.78 -7.80
C GLY A 615 15.68 0.68 -7.95
N ASN A 616 15.88 1.39 -6.84
CA ASN A 616 16.35 2.78 -6.84
C ASN A 616 17.90 2.81 -6.90
N TRP A 617 18.45 2.24 -7.96
CA TRP A 617 19.90 2.06 -8.15
C TRP A 617 20.67 3.38 -8.23
N GLU A 618 20.02 4.46 -8.67
CA GLU A 618 20.64 5.78 -8.72
C GLU A 618 20.89 6.34 -7.31
N ARG A 619 19.89 6.26 -6.42
CA ARG A 619 20.08 6.61 -5.00
C ARG A 619 21.08 5.69 -4.31
N ALA A 620 21.02 4.38 -4.61
CA ALA A 620 21.97 3.41 -4.06
C ALA A 620 23.41 3.77 -4.44
N GLN A 621 23.68 4.00 -5.73
CA GLN A 621 24.99 4.40 -6.22
C GLN A 621 25.47 5.71 -5.59
N MET A 622 24.61 6.74 -5.54
CA MET A 622 24.97 8.03 -4.95
C MET A 622 25.44 7.86 -3.50
N LEU A 623 24.73 7.05 -2.70
CA LEU A 623 25.10 6.81 -1.31
C LEU A 623 26.38 5.99 -1.17
N GLN A 624 26.52 4.91 -1.96
CA GLN A 624 27.70 4.05 -1.94
C GLN A 624 28.97 4.81 -2.33
N GLN A 625 28.90 5.59 -3.42
CA GLN A 625 30.01 6.43 -3.86
C GLN A 625 30.39 7.44 -2.77
N ARG A 626 29.40 8.13 -2.20
CA ARG A 626 29.65 9.08 -1.11
C ARG A 626 30.30 8.39 0.10
N VAL A 627 29.84 7.20 0.49
CA VAL A 627 30.46 6.42 1.57
C VAL A 627 31.93 6.19 1.23
N LEU A 628 32.21 5.64 0.05
CA LEU A 628 33.56 5.31 -0.40
C LEU A 628 34.49 6.52 -0.42
N ASP A 629 34.03 7.68 -0.91
CA ASP A 629 34.79 8.94 -0.94
C ASP A 629 35.22 9.44 0.47
N THR A 630 34.67 8.87 1.54
CA THR A 630 35.00 9.19 2.94
C THR A 630 35.80 8.12 3.67
N LEU A 631 35.99 6.95 3.06
CA LEU A 631 36.74 5.84 3.63
C LEU A 631 38.20 5.93 3.21
N SER A 632 39.12 5.57 4.10
CA SER A 632 40.46 5.19 3.67
C SER A 632 40.45 3.72 3.23
N ASN A 633 41.42 3.31 2.43
CA ASN A 633 41.58 1.90 2.03
C ASN A 633 41.85 0.95 3.22
N GLU A 634 42.10 1.49 4.42
CA GLU A 634 42.30 0.72 5.65
C GLU A 634 41.01 0.58 6.48
N ASP A 635 39.95 1.35 6.19
CA ASP A 635 38.66 1.22 6.88
C ASP A 635 38.02 -0.15 6.59
N SER A 636 37.53 -0.84 7.62
CA SER A 636 36.90 -2.17 7.46
C SER A 636 35.62 -2.15 6.61
N LEU A 637 35.00 -0.98 6.44
CA LEU A 637 33.83 -0.79 5.59
C LEU A 637 34.18 -0.63 4.11
N PHE A 638 35.46 -0.39 3.78
CA PHE A 638 35.89 -0.04 2.41
C PHE A 638 35.51 -1.13 1.42
N ILE A 639 35.91 -2.38 1.71
CA ILE A 639 35.60 -3.52 0.84
C ILE A 639 34.08 -3.72 0.72
N GLU A 640 33.30 -3.59 1.80
CA GLU A 640 31.84 -3.73 1.75
C GLU A 640 31.19 -2.66 0.85
N ALA A 641 31.60 -1.39 1.02
CA ALA A 641 31.09 -0.28 0.22
C ALA A 641 31.46 -0.42 -1.26
N THR A 642 32.69 -0.84 -1.55
CA THR A 642 33.17 -1.12 -2.91
C THR A 642 32.36 -2.23 -3.57
N LEU A 643 32.18 -3.38 -2.91
CA LEU A 643 31.42 -4.50 -3.46
C LEU A 643 29.95 -4.12 -3.70
N ALA A 644 29.35 -3.36 -2.79
CA ALA A 644 28.00 -2.83 -2.96
C ALA A 644 27.89 -1.91 -4.18
N LEU A 645 28.87 -1.03 -4.40
CA LEU A 645 28.95 -0.15 -5.57
C LEU A 645 29.13 -0.96 -6.87
N CYS A 646 30.01 -1.96 -6.90
CA CYS A 646 30.19 -2.85 -8.05
C CYS A 646 28.86 -3.52 -8.45
N SER A 647 28.12 -4.06 -7.49
CA SER A 647 26.81 -4.68 -7.73
C SER A 647 25.80 -3.68 -8.31
N THR A 648 25.78 -2.44 -7.81
CA THR A 648 24.94 -1.37 -8.34
C THR A 648 25.32 -0.97 -9.76
N LEU A 649 26.61 -0.77 -10.04
CA LEU A 649 27.12 -0.43 -11.37
C LEU A 649 26.78 -1.51 -12.40
N ARG A 650 26.94 -2.79 -12.03
CA ARG A 650 26.53 -3.95 -12.83
C ARG A 650 25.04 -3.93 -13.16
N LYS A 651 24.16 -3.65 -12.19
CA LYS A 651 22.72 -3.51 -12.44
C LYS A 651 22.37 -2.36 -13.37
N ARG A 652 23.19 -1.31 -13.40
CA ARG A 652 23.07 -0.19 -14.34
C ARG A 652 23.74 -0.44 -15.70
N GLY A 653 24.35 -1.61 -15.92
CA GLY A 653 25.05 -1.96 -17.16
C GLY A 653 26.42 -1.27 -17.32
N LYS A 654 26.95 -0.64 -16.26
CA LYS A 654 28.26 0.03 -16.24
C LYS A 654 29.35 -0.97 -15.86
N PHE A 655 29.59 -1.95 -16.73
CA PHE A 655 30.47 -3.07 -16.40
C PHE A 655 31.95 -2.69 -16.33
N ASP A 656 32.41 -1.74 -17.15
CA ASP A 656 33.80 -1.28 -17.16
C ASP A 656 34.16 -0.61 -15.82
N GLU A 657 33.32 0.35 -15.38
CA GLU A 657 33.46 1.00 -14.07
C GLU A 657 33.45 -0.02 -12.91
N ALA A 658 32.63 -1.08 -12.99
CA ALA A 658 32.60 -2.13 -11.99
C ALA A 658 33.88 -2.98 -12.00
N THR A 659 34.45 -3.24 -13.17
CA THR A 659 35.67 -4.06 -13.32
C THR A 659 36.90 -3.30 -12.85
N ASP A 660 37.01 -2.01 -13.17
CA ASP A 660 38.07 -1.13 -12.68
C ASP A 660 38.07 -1.08 -11.15
N LEU A 661 36.88 -0.88 -10.56
CA LEU A 661 36.73 -0.82 -9.11
C LEU A 661 37.03 -2.17 -8.41
N GLN A 662 36.74 -3.29 -9.07
CA GLN A 662 37.13 -4.63 -8.60
C GLN A 662 38.66 -4.80 -8.60
N GLY A 663 39.34 -4.34 -9.65
CA GLY A 663 40.80 -4.37 -9.74
C GLY A 663 41.49 -3.49 -8.69
N GLU A 664 40.91 -2.34 -8.35
CA GLU A 664 41.38 -1.49 -7.25
C GLU A 664 41.19 -2.16 -5.87
N ALA A 665 40.11 -2.92 -5.68
CA ALA A 665 39.81 -3.60 -4.43
C ALA A 665 40.65 -4.87 -4.19
N GLU A 666 41.03 -5.58 -5.26
CA GLU A 666 41.77 -6.85 -5.19
C GLU A 666 43.03 -6.81 -4.31
N PRO A 667 43.96 -5.85 -4.44
CA PRO A 667 45.15 -5.79 -3.59
C PRO A 667 44.85 -5.39 -2.13
N LEU A 668 43.65 -4.89 -1.83
CA LEU A 668 43.25 -4.38 -0.52
C LEU A 668 42.53 -5.43 0.34
N VAL A 669 42.07 -6.52 -0.27
CA VAL A 669 41.43 -7.64 0.42
C VAL A 669 42.43 -8.36 1.31
N LYS A 670 42.14 -8.46 2.61
CA LYS A 670 43.06 -9.06 3.60
C LYS A 670 42.55 -10.38 4.16
N THR A 671 41.25 -10.63 4.08
CA THR A 671 40.62 -11.80 4.70
C THR A 671 40.05 -12.77 3.66
N PRO A 672 40.07 -14.09 3.92
CA PRO A 672 39.46 -15.06 3.00
C PRO A 672 37.97 -14.77 2.69
N PRO A 673 37.11 -14.38 3.66
CA PRO A 673 35.72 -14.03 3.36
C PRO A 673 35.56 -12.84 2.39
N GLU A 674 36.40 -11.81 2.50
CA GLU A 674 36.42 -10.69 1.56
C GLU A 674 36.86 -11.14 0.17
N GLN A 675 37.86 -12.04 0.11
CA GLN A 675 38.36 -12.60 -1.15
C GLN A 675 37.28 -13.37 -1.89
N TYR A 676 36.52 -14.23 -1.18
CA TYR A 676 35.43 -14.98 -1.80
C TYR A 676 34.32 -14.08 -2.32
N ARG A 677 34.00 -12.99 -1.60
CA ARG A 677 32.99 -12.02 -2.04
C ARG A 677 33.45 -11.24 -3.27
N LEU A 678 34.69 -10.76 -3.29
CA LEU A 678 35.24 -10.04 -4.44
C LEU A 678 35.27 -10.92 -5.70
N LEU A 679 35.83 -12.13 -5.60
CA LEU A 679 35.83 -13.09 -6.71
C LEU A 679 34.40 -13.44 -7.14
N GLY A 680 33.48 -13.55 -6.19
CA GLY A 680 32.06 -13.76 -6.47
C GLY A 680 31.42 -12.63 -7.28
N GLU A 681 31.70 -11.37 -6.93
CA GLU A 681 31.24 -10.20 -7.69
C GLU A 681 31.89 -10.14 -9.09
N MET A 682 33.18 -10.48 -9.22
CA MET A 682 33.85 -10.56 -10.53
C MET A 682 33.21 -11.62 -11.42
N ALA A 683 32.97 -12.82 -10.89
CA ALA A 683 32.28 -13.88 -11.61
C ALA A 683 30.85 -13.47 -12.02
N ASP A 684 30.16 -12.71 -11.18
CA ASP A 684 28.83 -12.17 -11.48
C ASP A 684 28.87 -11.08 -12.57
N THR A 685 29.90 -10.22 -12.59
CA THR A 685 30.15 -9.25 -13.67
C THR A 685 30.36 -9.98 -15.00
N PHE A 686 31.27 -10.95 -15.06
CA PHE A 686 31.53 -11.72 -16.28
C PHE A 686 30.29 -12.49 -16.75
N ARG A 687 29.55 -13.12 -15.82
CA ARG A 687 28.30 -13.80 -16.15
C ARG A 687 27.28 -12.86 -16.78
N ASP A 688 27.15 -11.64 -16.25
CA ASP A 688 26.18 -10.66 -16.73
C ASP A 688 26.63 -10.01 -18.07
N GLN A 689 27.93 -9.96 -18.35
CA GLN A 689 28.52 -9.67 -19.67
C GLN A 689 28.43 -10.86 -20.66
N ASN A 690 27.90 -12.01 -20.22
CA ASN A 690 27.84 -13.26 -20.98
C ASN A 690 29.22 -13.88 -21.31
N LEU A 691 30.27 -13.54 -20.54
CA LEU A 691 31.58 -14.18 -20.54
C LEU A 691 31.57 -15.37 -19.57
N LEU A 692 30.84 -16.43 -19.97
CA LEU A 692 30.51 -17.53 -19.06
C LEU A 692 31.69 -18.44 -18.70
N ASP A 693 32.67 -18.58 -19.59
CA ASP A 693 33.87 -19.41 -19.35
C ASP A 693 34.78 -18.80 -18.28
N ASP A 694 34.98 -17.48 -18.32
CA ASP A 694 35.74 -16.73 -17.31
C ASP A 694 35.01 -16.78 -15.96
N ALA A 695 33.70 -16.56 -15.95
CA ALA A 695 32.87 -16.68 -14.76
C ALA A 695 32.93 -18.10 -14.16
N CYS A 696 32.94 -19.12 -15.00
CA CYS A 696 33.06 -20.53 -14.61
C CYS A 696 34.41 -20.79 -13.92
N THR A 697 35.50 -20.36 -14.56
CA THR A 697 36.86 -20.53 -14.05
C THR A 697 37.01 -19.92 -12.65
N ILE A 698 36.50 -18.70 -12.46
CA ILE A 698 36.54 -18.03 -11.14
C ILE A 698 35.73 -18.81 -10.10
N ARG A 699 34.53 -19.29 -10.46
CA ARG A 699 33.64 -20.01 -9.52
C ARG A 699 34.16 -21.39 -9.16
N GLU A 700 34.80 -22.10 -10.08
CA GLU A 700 35.56 -23.33 -9.79
C GLU A 700 36.71 -23.05 -8.81
N GLY A 701 37.44 -21.94 -9.02
CA GLY A 701 38.49 -21.46 -8.12
C GLY A 701 37.96 -21.16 -6.71
N ILE A 702 36.87 -20.39 -6.59
CA ILE A 702 36.21 -20.10 -5.30
C ILE A 702 35.80 -21.39 -4.59
N LEU A 703 35.16 -22.33 -5.30
CA LEU A 703 34.71 -23.59 -4.71
C LEU A 703 35.90 -24.43 -4.20
N LYS A 704 37.02 -24.46 -4.93
CA LYS A 704 38.24 -25.15 -4.49
C LYS A 704 38.82 -24.53 -3.22
N LEU A 705 38.85 -23.20 -3.13
CA LEU A 705 39.33 -22.49 -1.95
C LEU A 705 38.42 -22.74 -0.73
N LEU A 706 37.10 -22.65 -0.91
CA LEU A 706 36.13 -22.89 0.16
C LEU A 706 36.15 -24.32 0.68
N ARG A 707 36.29 -25.33 -0.21
CA ARG A 707 36.48 -26.73 0.20
C ARG A 707 37.71 -26.92 1.08
N THR A 708 38.78 -26.21 0.79
CA THR A 708 40.06 -26.31 1.51
C THR A 708 39.99 -25.59 2.87
N ASN A 709 39.36 -24.42 2.91
CA ASN A 709 39.43 -23.52 4.08
C ASN A 709 38.23 -23.67 5.03
N GLU A 710 37.02 -23.86 4.49
CA GLU A 710 35.76 -23.86 5.26
C GLU A 710 35.15 -25.27 5.41
N GLY A 711 35.60 -26.22 4.58
CA GLY A 711 35.07 -27.59 4.54
C GLY A 711 33.83 -27.76 3.65
N GLU A 712 33.49 -29.01 3.35
CA GLU A 712 32.42 -29.36 2.41
C GLU A 712 31.01 -28.98 2.88
N ASP A 713 30.76 -29.05 4.19
CA ASP A 713 29.44 -28.81 4.78
C ASP A 713 29.22 -27.36 5.23
N SER A 714 30.19 -26.46 5.03
CA SER A 714 30.01 -25.04 5.30
C SER A 714 28.96 -24.42 4.36
N LEU A 715 28.12 -23.54 4.92
CA LEU A 715 27.08 -22.83 4.16
C LEU A 715 27.66 -22.04 2.98
N LEU A 716 28.89 -21.50 3.13
CA LEU A 716 29.60 -20.81 2.06
C LEU A 716 29.92 -21.75 0.89
N THR A 717 30.41 -22.95 1.19
CA THR A 717 30.72 -23.99 0.18
C THR A 717 29.46 -24.44 -0.54
N ILE A 718 28.36 -24.68 0.19
CA ILE A 718 27.06 -25.06 -0.38
C ILE A 718 26.56 -23.97 -1.34
N ASN A 719 26.62 -22.70 -0.93
CA ASN A 719 26.20 -21.58 -1.77
C ASN A 719 27.10 -21.43 -3.03
N ALA A 720 28.40 -21.67 -2.90
CA ALA A 720 29.32 -21.65 -4.03
C ALA A 720 29.04 -22.78 -5.04
N LYS A 721 28.70 -23.99 -4.57
CA LYS A 721 28.24 -25.09 -5.46
C LYS A 721 27.01 -24.69 -6.24
N GLY A 722 26.00 -24.12 -5.58
CA GLY A 722 24.78 -23.64 -6.24
C GLY A 722 25.06 -22.55 -7.28
N ALA A 723 25.92 -21.58 -6.95
CA ALA A 723 26.31 -20.52 -7.90
C ALA A 723 27.07 -21.06 -9.12
N LEU A 724 27.95 -22.05 -8.93
CA LEU A 724 28.67 -22.71 -10.01
C LEU A 724 27.73 -23.57 -10.88
N ALA A 725 26.78 -24.29 -10.27
CA ALA A 725 25.79 -25.08 -11.00
C ALA A 725 24.96 -24.22 -11.96
N VAL A 726 24.58 -23.00 -11.57
CA VAL A 726 23.90 -22.05 -12.45
C VAL A 726 24.75 -21.69 -13.68
N ILE A 727 26.07 -21.58 -13.54
CA ILE A 727 26.96 -21.31 -14.67
C ILE A 727 27.08 -22.54 -15.56
N TYR A 728 27.29 -23.72 -14.99
CA TYR A 728 27.28 -24.99 -15.72
C TYR A 728 26.00 -25.18 -16.54
N TYR A 729 24.85 -24.89 -15.94
CA TYR A 729 23.57 -24.88 -16.65
C TYR A 729 23.58 -23.93 -17.86
N LYS A 730 24.07 -22.69 -17.69
CA LYS A 730 24.11 -21.68 -18.78
C LYS A 730 25.03 -22.09 -19.92
N ILE A 731 26.17 -22.72 -19.63
CA ILE A 731 27.09 -23.27 -20.65
C ILE A 731 26.70 -24.67 -21.13
N ARG A 732 25.52 -25.18 -20.73
CA ARG A 732 24.95 -26.48 -21.13
C ARG A 732 25.73 -27.72 -20.65
N ARG A 733 26.55 -27.58 -19.61
CA ARG A 733 27.17 -28.69 -18.86
C ARG A 733 26.18 -29.24 -17.82
N TYR A 734 25.07 -29.81 -18.29
CA TYR A 734 23.96 -30.21 -17.42
C TYR A 734 24.34 -31.30 -16.41
N GLU A 735 25.19 -32.25 -16.79
CA GLU A 735 25.64 -33.33 -15.88
C GLU A 735 26.42 -32.78 -14.68
N ASP A 736 27.29 -31.80 -14.91
CA ASP A 736 28.04 -31.14 -13.85
C ASP A 736 27.12 -30.28 -12.95
N ALA A 737 26.13 -29.62 -13.54
CA ALA A 737 25.12 -28.86 -12.80
C ALA A 737 24.28 -29.77 -11.89
N LEU A 738 23.76 -30.88 -12.42
CA LEU A 738 22.98 -31.87 -11.67
C LEU A 738 23.79 -32.44 -10.50
N SER A 739 25.04 -32.83 -10.75
CA SER A 739 25.93 -33.37 -9.72
C SER A 739 26.15 -32.40 -8.54
N LEU A 740 26.27 -31.10 -8.83
CA LEU A 740 26.39 -30.08 -7.78
C LEU A 740 25.05 -29.79 -7.09
N GLU A 741 23.95 -29.72 -7.84
CA GLU A 741 22.62 -29.44 -7.29
C GLU A 741 22.09 -30.57 -6.41
N ASP A 742 22.37 -31.83 -6.76
CA ASP A 742 22.06 -32.99 -5.91
C ASP A 742 22.81 -32.93 -4.57
N GLN A 743 24.10 -32.57 -4.60
CA GLN A 743 24.88 -32.36 -3.37
C GLN A 743 24.29 -31.23 -2.52
N VAL A 744 23.97 -30.09 -3.15
CA VAL A 744 23.38 -28.93 -2.46
C VAL A 744 22.06 -29.32 -1.82
N LEU A 745 21.19 -30.03 -2.55
CA LEU A 745 19.89 -30.46 -2.05
C LEU A 745 20.03 -31.37 -0.82
N GLU A 746 20.88 -32.39 -0.88
CA GLU A 746 21.10 -33.30 0.24
C GLU A 746 21.72 -32.59 1.45
N GLN A 747 22.66 -31.67 1.23
CA GLN A 747 23.23 -30.86 2.31
C GLN A 747 22.18 -29.94 2.94
N ARG A 748 21.31 -29.29 2.16
CA ARG A 748 20.23 -28.42 2.67
C ARG A 748 19.16 -29.19 3.44
N LYS A 749 18.74 -30.37 2.94
CA LYS A 749 17.83 -31.26 3.68
C LYS A 749 18.38 -31.62 5.06
N ARG A 750 19.68 -31.94 5.15
CA ARG A 750 20.34 -32.27 6.43
C ARG A 750 20.42 -31.09 7.39
N LEU A 751 20.68 -29.88 6.88
CA LEU A 751 20.91 -28.69 7.72
C LEU A 751 19.62 -28.05 8.24
N CYS A 752 18.59 -27.89 7.41
CA CYS A 752 17.38 -27.15 7.77
C CYS A 752 16.07 -27.88 7.49
N GLY A 753 16.12 -29.13 7.00
CA GLY A 753 14.94 -29.96 6.75
C GLY A 753 14.31 -29.74 5.37
N ASN A 754 13.29 -30.55 5.06
CA ASN A 754 12.69 -30.63 3.73
C ASN A 754 11.83 -29.41 3.36
N SER A 755 11.13 -28.83 4.32
CA SER A 755 10.18 -27.72 4.09
C SER A 755 10.83 -26.34 4.20
N HIS A 756 12.15 -26.25 4.40
CA HIS A 756 12.84 -24.97 4.51
C HIS A 756 12.94 -24.28 3.14
N PRO A 757 12.73 -22.94 3.03
CA PRO A 757 12.76 -22.21 1.75
C PRO A 757 14.03 -22.46 0.90
N ASP A 758 15.20 -22.56 1.54
CA ASP A 758 16.45 -22.89 0.84
C ASP A 758 16.47 -24.30 0.24
N THR A 759 15.90 -25.29 0.92
CA THR A 759 15.79 -26.67 0.42
C THR A 759 14.83 -26.73 -0.77
N ILE A 760 13.70 -26.02 -0.66
CA ILE A 760 12.72 -25.87 -1.74
C ILE A 760 13.36 -25.19 -2.96
N THR A 761 14.19 -24.18 -2.74
CA THR A 761 14.93 -23.50 -3.81
C THR A 761 15.95 -24.42 -4.47
N ALA A 762 16.66 -25.26 -3.71
CA ALA A 762 17.57 -26.25 -4.26
C ALA A 762 16.84 -27.27 -5.16
N MET A 763 15.67 -27.77 -4.72
CA MET A 763 14.82 -28.64 -5.54
C MET A 763 14.36 -27.96 -6.83
N ALA A 764 13.96 -26.69 -6.75
CA ALA A 764 13.51 -25.93 -7.91
C ALA A 764 14.63 -25.73 -8.95
N ASN A 765 15.86 -25.48 -8.50
CA ASN A 765 17.01 -25.35 -9.39
C ASN A 765 17.34 -26.69 -10.06
N LEU A 766 17.37 -27.78 -9.29
CA LEU A 766 17.57 -29.14 -9.80
C LEU A 766 16.53 -29.51 -10.87
N ALA A 767 15.25 -29.19 -10.63
CA ALA A 767 14.19 -29.42 -11.59
C ALA A 767 14.38 -28.58 -12.87
N GLY A 768 14.80 -27.32 -12.73
CA GLY A 768 15.16 -26.47 -13.86
C GLY A 768 16.31 -27.03 -14.70
N THR A 769 17.29 -27.67 -14.07
CA THR A 769 18.40 -28.33 -14.77
C THR A 769 17.93 -29.59 -15.51
N TYR A 770 17.07 -30.42 -14.91
CA TYR A 770 16.43 -31.54 -15.61
C TYR A 770 15.63 -31.07 -16.83
N TYR A 771 14.87 -29.97 -16.69
CA TYR A 771 14.16 -29.36 -17.82
C TYR A 771 15.13 -28.91 -18.93
N GLY A 772 16.26 -28.30 -18.57
CA GLY A 772 17.30 -27.87 -19.52
C GLY A 772 17.95 -29.04 -20.27
N GLN A 773 18.16 -30.17 -19.60
CA GLN A 773 18.67 -31.40 -20.20
C GLN A 773 17.63 -32.11 -21.10
N GLY A 774 16.34 -31.78 -20.93
CA GLY A 774 15.23 -32.42 -21.65
C GLY A 774 14.59 -33.59 -20.91
N ASP A 775 14.98 -33.87 -19.67
CA ASP A 775 14.29 -34.85 -18.81
C ASP A 775 13.09 -34.21 -18.12
N TYR A 776 12.05 -33.95 -18.93
CA TYR A 776 10.85 -33.26 -18.48
C TYR A 776 10.07 -34.06 -17.43
N LYS A 777 10.21 -35.39 -17.39
CA LYS A 777 9.52 -36.23 -16.40
C LYS A 777 10.06 -36.01 -15.00
N ARG A 778 11.38 -36.03 -14.83
CA ARG A 778 12.01 -35.72 -13.52
C ARG A 778 11.80 -34.27 -13.12
N ALA A 779 11.81 -33.34 -14.09
CA ALA A 779 11.47 -31.95 -13.84
C ALA A 779 10.04 -31.81 -13.29
N GLU A 780 9.05 -32.47 -13.90
CA GLU A 780 7.65 -32.44 -13.45
C GLU A 780 7.52 -32.97 -12.01
N GLU A 781 8.13 -34.12 -11.71
CA GLU A 781 8.06 -34.74 -10.37
C GLU A 781 8.56 -33.78 -9.28
N LEU A 782 9.71 -33.14 -9.50
CA LEU A 782 10.27 -32.18 -8.54
C LEU A 782 9.49 -30.87 -8.50
N GLU A 783 9.04 -30.34 -9.64
CA GLU A 783 8.30 -29.07 -9.71
C GLU A 783 6.94 -29.16 -9.00
N ARG A 784 6.28 -30.33 -9.02
CA ARG A 784 5.06 -30.56 -8.23
C ARG A 784 5.33 -30.47 -6.73
N ILE A 785 6.37 -31.14 -6.25
CA ILE A 785 6.78 -31.07 -4.83
C ILE A 785 7.11 -29.63 -4.44
N VAL A 786 7.85 -28.91 -5.28
CA VAL A 786 8.20 -27.50 -5.05
C VAL A 786 6.96 -26.62 -4.98
N LEU A 787 6.00 -26.80 -5.90
CA LEU A 787 4.78 -26.01 -5.93
C LEU A 787 3.94 -26.25 -4.66
N ASP A 788 3.73 -27.51 -4.28
CA ASP A 788 2.95 -27.86 -3.10
C ASP A 788 3.59 -27.29 -1.83
N GLN A 789 4.91 -27.47 -1.65
CA GLN A 789 5.61 -26.94 -0.47
C GLN A 789 5.64 -25.41 -0.43
N ARG A 790 5.80 -24.73 -1.58
CA ARG A 790 5.74 -23.26 -1.61
C ARG A 790 4.35 -22.74 -1.28
N ARG A 791 3.30 -23.42 -1.76
CA ARG A 791 1.92 -23.07 -1.41
C ARG A 791 1.67 -23.23 0.09
N ASP A 792 2.15 -24.31 0.70
CA ASP A 792 1.96 -24.56 2.13
C ASP A 792 2.76 -23.57 3.01
N VAL A 793 3.99 -23.22 2.60
CA VAL A 793 4.89 -22.37 3.40
C VAL A 793 4.66 -20.87 3.16
N LEU A 794 4.39 -20.47 1.92
CA LEU A 794 4.38 -19.06 1.50
C LEU A 794 2.99 -18.57 1.05
N GLY A 795 2.05 -19.49 0.82
CA GLY A 795 0.75 -19.19 0.22
C GLY A 795 0.77 -19.16 -1.31
N ASP A 796 -0.42 -19.18 -1.90
CA ASP A 796 -0.62 -19.28 -3.35
C ASP A 796 -0.21 -18.01 -4.11
N ASP A 797 -0.37 -16.85 -3.47
CA ASP A 797 -0.05 -15.54 -4.02
C ASP A 797 1.42 -15.14 -3.84
N HIS A 798 2.27 -15.99 -3.27
CA HIS A 798 3.67 -15.63 -3.11
C HIS A 798 4.43 -15.70 -4.46
N TRP A 799 5.38 -14.77 -4.68
CA TRP A 799 6.13 -14.66 -5.96
C TRP A 799 6.82 -15.96 -6.36
N ASP A 800 7.37 -16.68 -5.38
CA ASP A 800 8.02 -17.96 -5.62
C ASP A 800 7.05 -19.10 -5.93
N THR A 801 5.82 -19.05 -5.41
CA THR A 801 4.75 -20.01 -5.74
C THR A 801 4.29 -19.78 -7.17
N ILE A 802 4.07 -18.53 -7.56
CA ILE A 802 3.76 -18.13 -8.95
C ILE A 802 4.86 -18.56 -9.91
N ARG A 803 6.12 -18.38 -9.53
CA ARG A 803 7.27 -18.85 -10.33
C ARG A 803 7.26 -20.38 -10.49
N ALA A 804 6.92 -21.12 -9.43
CA ALA A 804 6.82 -22.59 -9.48
C ALA A 804 5.69 -23.05 -10.41
N LYS A 805 4.51 -22.43 -10.34
CA LYS A 805 3.40 -22.66 -11.29
C LYS A 805 3.86 -22.48 -12.73
N GLY A 806 4.59 -21.40 -13.00
CA GLY A 806 5.11 -21.09 -14.33
C GLY A 806 6.13 -22.09 -14.86
N SER A 807 7.04 -22.56 -13.99
CA SER A 807 8.01 -23.60 -14.35
C SER A 807 7.30 -24.92 -14.65
N LEU A 808 6.40 -25.36 -13.76
CA LEU A 808 5.61 -26.58 -13.96
C LEU A 808 4.77 -26.50 -15.25
N GLY A 809 4.09 -25.38 -15.48
CA GLY A 809 3.32 -25.17 -16.72
C GLY A 809 4.20 -25.25 -17.98
N ALA A 810 5.43 -24.73 -17.94
CA ALA A 810 6.37 -24.86 -19.05
C ALA A 810 6.81 -26.32 -19.29
N THR A 811 7.03 -27.09 -18.23
CA THR A 811 7.38 -28.52 -18.28
C THR A 811 6.22 -29.37 -18.80
N LEU A 812 5.00 -29.13 -18.30
CA LEU A 812 3.80 -29.85 -18.72
C LEU A 812 3.51 -29.66 -20.22
N ARG A 813 3.73 -28.45 -20.75
CA ARG A 813 3.64 -28.19 -22.20
C ARG A 813 4.63 -29.04 -23.01
N LYS A 814 5.81 -29.33 -22.45
CA LYS A 814 6.81 -30.23 -23.07
C LYS A 814 6.46 -31.72 -22.94
N LEU A 815 5.60 -32.08 -21.99
CA LEU A 815 5.05 -33.43 -21.79
C LEU A 815 3.66 -33.63 -22.44
N PRO A 816 3.36 -32.87 -23.51
CA PRO A 816 2.02 -32.63 -24.05
C PRO A 816 0.81 -32.64 -23.10
N LYS A 817 0.96 -32.19 -21.84
CA LYS A 817 -0.13 -32.07 -20.86
C LYS A 817 -0.75 -30.67 -20.90
N PHE A 818 -1.32 -30.31 -22.06
CA PHE A 818 -1.63 -28.92 -22.37
C PHE A 818 -2.71 -28.27 -21.49
N ASP A 819 -3.76 -29.00 -21.10
CA ASP A 819 -4.85 -28.42 -20.28
C ASP A 819 -4.33 -27.90 -18.93
N GLU A 820 -3.52 -28.72 -18.24
CA GLU A 820 -2.90 -28.34 -16.97
C GLU A 820 -1.83 -27.25 -17.17
N ALA A 821 -1.06 -27.34 -18.27
CA ALA A 821 -0.07 -26.32 -18.62
C ALA A 821 -0.70 -24.94 -18.82
N VAL A 822 -1.81 -24.87 -19.56
CA VAL A 822 -2.55 -23.63 -19.83
C VAL A 822 -3.10 -23.05 -18.53
N SER A 823 -3.72 -23.86 -17.67
CA SER A 823 -4.25 -23.40 -16.38
C SER A 823 -3.15 -22.75 -15.53
N LEU A 824 -2.03 -23.46 -15.34
CA LEU A 824 -0.92 -22.96 -14.52
C LEU A 824 -0.23 -21.75 -15.15
N LEU A 825 -0.07 -21.72 -16.48
CA LEU A 825 0.53 -20.60 -17.18
C LEU A 825 -0.38 -19.36 -17.19
N ASP A 826 -1.71 -19.51 -17.25
CA ASP A 826 -2.68 -18.41 -17.13
C ASP A 826 -2.66 -17.82 -15.72
N GLU A 827 -2.74 -18.65 -14.68
CA GLU A 827 -2.58 -18.21 -13.29
C GLU A 827 -1.24 -17.51 -13.06
N THR A 828 -0.16 -18.09 -13.60
CA THR A 828 1.18 -17.49 -13.52
C THR A 828 1.23 -16.15 -14.23
N LEU A 829 0.62 -16.05 -15.41
CA LEU A 829 0.60 -14.84 -16.20
C LEU A 829 -0.15 -13.77 -15.41
N ARG A 830 -1.38 -14.02 -14.97
CA ARG A 830 -2.14 -13.09 -14.12
C ARG A 830 -1.36 -12.64 -12.89
N GLY A 831 -0.75 -13.59 -12.16
CA GLY A 831 0.03 -13.29 -10.97
C GLY A 831 1.29 -12.46 -11.26
N LYS A 832 1.98 -12.71 -12.37
CA LYS A 832 3.16 -11.94 -12.77
C LYS A 832 2.79 -10.56 -13.24
N ILE A 833 1.82 -10.47 -14.12
CA ILE A 833 1.39 -9.20 -14.65
C ILE A 833 0.96 -8.33 -13.45
N ALA A 834 0.12 -8.84 -12.52
CA ALA A 834 -0.35 -8.11 -11.32
C ALA A 834 0.75 -7.47 -10.45
N ARG A 835 1.97 -8.05 -10.46
CA ARG A 835 3.09 -7.62 -9.60
C ARG A 835 4.15 -6.82 -10.32
N VAL A 836 4.46 -7.14 -11.58
CA VAL A 836 5.58 -6.53 -12.33
C VAL A 836 5.19 -6.01 -13.72
N GLY A 837 3.97 -6.26 -14.16
CA GLY A 837 3.41 -5.76 -15.42
C GLY A 837 3.54 -6.66 -16.62
N ALA A 838 2.73 -6.38 -17.64
CA ALA A 838 2.75 -7.11 -18.92
C ALA A 838 4.03 -6.83 -19.71
N GLY A 839 4.53 -5.60 -19.63
CA GLY A 839 5.76 -5.14 -20.27
C GLY A 839 7.03 -5.79 -19.73
N ASN A 840 6.99 -6.32 -18.50
CA ASN A 840 8.14 -6.97 -17.90
C ASN A 840 8.58 -8.19 -18.73
N PRO A 841 9.89 -8.37 -18.99
CA PRO A 841 10.40 -9.51 -19.74
C PRO A 841 9.93 -10.87 -19.19
N SER A 842 9.74 -10.98 -17.87
CA SER A 842 9.29 -12.22 -17.23
C SER A 842 7.81 -12.54 -17.49
N SER A 843 6.95 -11.54 -17.63
CA SER A 843 5.54 -11.66 -17.99
C SER A 843 5.39 -11.96 -19.48
N ARG A 844 6.11 -11.21 -20.34
CA ARG A 844 6.18 -11.51 -21.79
C ARG A 844 6.63 -12.93 -22.07
N ARG A 845 7.58 -13.45 -21.29
CA ARG A 845 8.03 -14.83 -21.39
C ARG A 845 6.90 -15.83 -21.05
N THR A 846 6.15 -15.59 -19.98
CA THR A 846 5.00 -16.46 -19.62
C THR A 846 3.89 -16.38 -20.65
N TYR A 847 3.56 -15.17 -21.15
CA TYR A 847 2.63 -14.99 -22.27
C TYR A 847 3.07 -15.82 -23.48
N GLY A 848 4.34 -15.73 -23.88
CA GLY A 848 4.86 -16.50 -25.01
C GLY A 848 4.81 -18.01 -24.79
N LEU A 849 4.86 -18.50 -23.55
CA LEU A 849 4.68 -19.92 -23.22
C LEU A 849 3.21 -20.33 -23.31
N LEU A 850 2.30 -19.50 -22.77
CA LEU A 850 0.86 -19.73 -22.80
C LEU A 850 0.31 -19.69 -24.23
N HIS A 851 0.69 -18.67 -25.01
CA HIS A 851 0.35 -18.55 -26.42
C HIS A 851 0.84 -19.76 -27.22
N LYS A 852 2.09 -20.22 -26.99
CA LYS A 852 2.60 -21.43 -27.63
C LYS A 852 1.79 -22.67 -27.25
N ALA A 853 1.37 -22.79 -25.98
CA ALA A 853 0.52 -23.89 -25.57
C ALA A 853 -0.82 -23.89 -26.33
N PHE A 854 -1.48 -22.74 -26.47
CA PHE A 854 -2.71 -22.64 -27.27
C PHE A 854 -2.51 -22.98 -28.75
N CYS A 855 -1.43 -22.52 -29.37
CA CYS A 855 -1.12 -22.90 -30.76
C CYS A 855 -0.83 -24.40 -30.90
N GLU A 856 -0.10 -25.00 -29.95
CA GLU A 856 0.20 -26.45 -29.94
C GLU A 856 -1.06 -27.31 -29.69
N MET A 857 -2.11 -26.72 -29.09
CA MET A 857 -3.44 -27.32 -28.96
C MET A 857 -4.36 -27.09 -30.18
N GLU A 858 -3.90 -26.36 -31.20
CA GLU A 858 -4.73 -25.92 -32.34
C GLU A 858 -5.94 -25.07 -31.90
N ASN A 859 -5.81 -24.32 -30.80
CA ASN A 859 -6.84 -23.42 -30.27
C ASN A 859 -6.56 -21.96 -30.63
N ASP A 860 -6.73 -21.63 -31.92
CA ASP A 860 -6.44 -20.31 -32.48
C ASP A 860 -7.31 -19.20 -31.86
N GLU A 861 -8.57 -19.51 -31.50
CA GLU A 861 -9.48 -18.55 -30.87
C GLU A 861 -8.96 -18.11 -29.49
N ALA A 862 -8.46 -19.04 -28.68
CA ALA A 862 -7.88 -18.71 -27.38
C ALA A 862 -6.54 -17.96 -27.53
N ALA A 863 -5.72 -18.32 -28.52
CA ALA A 863 -4.48 -17.61 -28.82
C ALA A 863 -4.74 -16.14 -29.23
N GLU A 864 -5.71 -15.89 -30.11
CA GLU A 864 -6.08 -14.54 -30.56
C GLU A 864 -6.68 -13.68 -29.43
N LYS A 865 -7.52 -14.28 -28.58
CA LYS A 865 -8.05 -13.62 -27.37
C LYS A 865 -6.92 -13.28 -26.40
N LEU A 866 -5.95 -14.18 -26.22
CA LEU A 866 -4.78 -13.93 -25.38
C LEU A 866 -3.90 -12.82 -25.98
N GLU A 867 -3.66 -12.82 -27.29
CA GLU A 867 -2.89 -11.78 -27.97
C GLU A 867 -3.55 -10.40 -27.84
N THR A 868 -4.87 -10.34 -28.00
CA THR A 868 -5.63 -9.09 -27.85
C THR A 868 -5.59 -8.60 -26.40
N SER A 869 -5.88 -9.47 -25.42
CA SER A 869 -5.89 -9.10 -24.00
C SER A 869 -4.49 -8.77 -23.47
N PHE A 870 -3.47 -9.52 -23.86
CA PHE A 870 -2.08 -9.24 -23.48
C PHE A 870 -1.53 -8.03 -24.23
N GLY A 871 -1.90 -7.79 -25.48
CA GLY A 871 -1.56 -6.58 -26.23
C GLY A 871 -2.14 -5.33 -25.59
N LEU A 872 -3.41 -5.39 -25.15
CA LEU A 872 -4.03 -4.33 -24.34
C LEU A 872 -3.31 -4.16 -23.00
N ALA A 873 -2.97 -5.27 -22.33
CA ALA A 873 -2.20 -5.23 -21.10
C ALA A 873 -0.81 -4.60 -21.33
N VAL A 874 -0.12 -4.92 -22.43
CA VAL A 874 1.19 -4.36 -22.79
C VAL A 874 1.10 -2.89 -23.19
N LEU A 875 0.05 -2.46 -23.88
CA LEU A 875 -0.18 -1.04 -24.18
C LEU A 875 -0.61 -0.23 -22.96
N SER A 876 -1.10 -0.91 -21.93
CA SER A 876 -1.36 -0.36 -20.60
C SER A 876 -0.16 -0.49 -19.65
N SER A 877 0.93 -1.13 -20.08
CA SER A 877 2.16 -1.40 -19.32
C SER A 877 3.36 -0.74 -19.99
#